data_AF-A0A2Z5G5L2-F1
#
_entry.id   AF-A0A2Z5G5L2-F1
#
_cell.length_a   1.000
_cell.length_b   1.000
_cell.length_c   1.000
_cell.angle_alpha   90.00
_cell.angle_beta   90.00
_cell.angle_gamma   90.00
#
_symmetry.space_group_name_H-M   'P 1'
#
loop_
_entity.id
_entity.type
_entity.pdbx_description
1 polymer ?
#
loop_
_entity_poly.entity_id
_entity_poly.type
_entity_poly.pdbx_seq_one_letter_code
_entity_poly.pdbx_strand_id
1 'polypeptide(L)'
;MFRILRRLNLRAQYTLIPLTAAFLLSFQITANAQQRSAASEQKAQAATQAADASGDPNTLDYTTSWIGNTYPGNGTEPNHALQHVPLDVDGIYATPDGKIYSNTTWDEGGRPVSIFKEGKLISPLNALNNSPNFQNGGGDAVAADERYIYKGNSANGTDGGQGISVLNASDLTGASVSLTGSSTLPKSYEVNGITIADGKIYVAEGDENVVDVFDQKTLGLIRSLSILAPARIAVDQQGGIWVSENDNTPLPNLDGIVFNYNTDYGLSTIRHFDCAGKLINTITLPEGGEVSALWIDNLGFLLVGDEGPDQNIKVYGNLLSAPFLVRTLGVKGGVYAGNKDQRGTIGPWRFRGITGIATDSLNNLYVSQNGWGYAHGNGHGTQLQSYNIFGETNWSVDGLEFVTTMDMDQHTQRDIYDPYHHFKVDFSRPAGQEATYVADTVDRFRYPDDVRITGISSTTQIQYIEGKKFLLVGPQSGGYMAIYRFDDSASGPGKEIAIPCAAFDYGAFQGKYQDFDVQPDNGEFIWRDLNGDGKLQLDEFLEPPNDLHRDGGTFWMDSNGDVWQVNYQAEYPPYENSIHLRRYLFQGFDSYGAPIYDFNHMVVYDAPNDFQGLTSVGSAIFDPQETDGGTLYVYGGTNQIARYDHWDKGNRTPKWILNVPFDPDPNNTWSPESFTQDRKYVFVDFNTPHYTLIYSTTDGSYVGRFTPGTDVGGLPNIGNDDEWQSIRAHHLKNGEYLLLKEEDYQAKQLLFKWTPPSTLTKISAPAPPTSVTAVPADEQVTLSWTGGAGALVYTVSRSTTKGGPYTAVDSGIYQTNVTDLGLTNGTTYYYVVSSLSETGTSINSPELEVTPVAYGKTYEAEDSVISGANIYPCPLCSGGALVGYLVPGTSMTFTVTVPATGAYAIRIYDCNGDSTTPPADTIGIKINDGAQGVSPVLPFTGTYSTPGYVTFNASLSQGKNAIVLGDPSTFTNGSPNIDRIVVPTAPSP
;
A
#
# COMPACT_ATOMS: atom_id res chain seq x y z
N MET A 1 29.67 73.15 -13.89
CA MET A 1 29.30 73.45 -15.29
C MET A 1 28.81 72.17 -16.00
N PHE A 2 27.84 71.49 -15.38
CA PHE A 2 27.10 70.30 -15.87
C PHE A 2 25.61 70.44 -15.43
N ARG A 3 25.13 71.68 -15.46
CA ARG A 3 23.72 72.09 -15.51
C ARG A 3 23.63 72.90 -16.81
N ILE A 4 22.60 72.66 -17.63
CA ILE A 4 22.43 73.07 -19.05
C ILE A 4 22.83 71.95 -20.02
N LEU A 5 21.98 70.92 -20.11
CA LEU A 5 21.78 70.09 -21.33
C LEU A 5 20.60 69.10 -21.18
N ARG A 6 19.91 69.06 -20.02
CA ARG A 6 18.70 68.22 -19.79
C ARG A 6 17.35 68.96 -19.78
N ARG A 7 17.29 70.21 -20.25
CA ARG A 7 16.02 70.96 -20.36
C ARG A 7 15.98 71.76 -21.68
N LEU A 8 15.72 71.07 -22.79
CA LEU A 8 15.18 71.64 -24.04
C LEU A 8 14.97 70.50 -25.04
N ASN A 9 13.80 69.85 -24.94
CA ASN A 9 13.01 69.30 -26.05
C ASN A 9 11.99 68.29 -25.54
N LEU A 10 11.06 68.80 -24.73
CA LEU A 10 9.69 68.32 -24.67
C LEU A 10 8.84 69.40 -25.34
N ARG A 11 7.93 68.98 -26.23
CA ARG A 11 6.92 69.77 -26.98
C ARG A 11 7.33 70.25 -28.38
N ALA A 12 7.31 69.32 -29.33
CA ALA A 12 6.59 69.48 -30.60
C ALA A 12 6.82 68.23 -31.45
N GLN A 13 5.83 67.33 -31.51
CA GLN A 13 5.48 66.48 -32.67
C GLN A 13 4.50 65.38 -32.22
N TYR A 14 3.32 65.81 -31.76
CA TYR A 14 2.08 65.05 -31.93
C TYR A 14 1.32 65.74 -33.05
N THR A 15 1.24 65.11 -34.22
CA THR A 15 0.09 65.12 -35.16
C THR A 15 0.59 64.62 -36.51
N LEU A 16 0.55 63.30 -36.70
CA LEU A 16 0.24 62.58 -37.94
C LEU A 16 0.60 61.12 -37.67
N ILE A 17 -0.28 60.21 -38.11
CA ILE A 17 -0.32 58.76 -37.84
C ILE A 17 -1.24 58.41 -36.65
N PRO A 18 -2.56 58.58 -36.82
CA PRO A 18 -3.44 57.50 -36.41
C PRO A 18 -4.51 57.28 -37.49
N LEU A 19 -4.22 56.47 -38.50
CA LEU A 19 -5.27 55.83 -39.30
C LEU A 19 -4.86 54.48 -39.92
N THR A 20 -3.61 54.04 -39.75
CA THR A 20 -3.11 52.75 -40.25
C THR A 20 -2.89 51.69 -39.16
N ALA A 21 -2.91 52.06 -37.86
CA ALA A 21 -2.69 51.11 -36.76
C ALA A 21 -3.95 50.33 -36.34
N ALA A 22 -5.17 50.84 -36.63
CA ALA A 22 -6.42 50.18 -36.24
C ALA A 22 -6.83 49.02 -37.18
N PHE A 23 -6.33 49.02 -38.43
CA PHE A 23 -6.62 47.96 -39.41
C PHE A 23 -5.64 46.77 -39.33
N LEU A 24 -4.43 46.98 -38.80
CA LEU A 24 -3.45 45.90 -38.58
C LEU A 24 -3.69 45.14 -37.26
N LEU A 25 -4.28 45.79 -36.25
CA LEU A 25 -4.58 45.15 -34.98
C LEU A 25 -5.77 44.17 -35.06
N SER A 26 -6.74 44.42 -35.96
CA SER A 26 -7.91 43.57 -36.14
C SER A 26 -7.62 42.31 -36.97
N PHE A 27 -6.57 42.30 -37.81
CA PHE A 27 -6.12 41.10 -38.54
C PHE A 27 -5.14 40.22 -37.73
N GLN A 28 -4.38 40.79 -36.79
CA GLN A 28 -3.51 40.01 -35.90
C GLN A 28 -4.25 39.35 -34.73
N ILE A 29 -5.40 39.88 -34.32
CA ILE A 29 -6.20 39.31 -33.21
C ILE A 29 -7.00 38.07 -33.68
N THR A 30 -7.51 38.05 -34.92
CA THR A 30 -8.19 36.86 -35.48
C THR A 30 -7.22 35.78 -35.93
N ALA A 31 -6.04 36.12 -36.47
CA ALA A 31 -5.03 35.13 -36.85
C ALA A 31 -4.36 34.45 -35.63
N ASN A 32 -4.12 35.19 -34.54
CA ASN A 32 -3.61 34.60 -33.29
C ASN A 32 -4.68 33.82 -32.52
N ALA A 33 -5.97 34.15 -32.66
CA ALA A 33 -7.04 33.35 -32.07
C ALA A 33 -7.23 32.01 -32.79
N GLN A 34 -7.13 31.98 -34.13
CA GLN A 34 -7.18 30.74 -34.92
C GLN A 34 -5.90 29.90 -34.81
N GLN A 35 -4.70 30.51 -34.65
CA GLN A 35 -3.47 29.75 -34.36
C GLN A 35 -3.44 29.22 -32.93
N ARG A 36 -4.03 29.92 -31.95
CA ARG A 36 -4.17 29.39 -30.58
C ARG A 36 -5.24 28.31 -30.49
N SER A 37 -6.33 28.40 -31.25
CA SER A 37 -7.35 27.35 -31.31
C SER A 37 -6.85 26.11 -32.06
N ALA A 38 -6.07 26.27 -33.13
CA ALA A 38 -5.45 25.14 -33.85
C ALA A 38 -4.31 24.49 -33.06
N ALA A 39 -3.56 25.25 -32.25
CA ALA A 39 -2.56 24.71 -31.33
C ALA A 39 -3.18 24.07 -30.09
N SER A 40 -4.36 24.53 -29.62
CA SER A 40 -5.13 23.84 -28.58
C SER A 40 -5.84 22.61 -29.14
N GLU A 41 -6.28 22.62 -30.40
CA GLU A 41 -6.84 21.44 -31.08
C GLU A 41 -5.75 20.42 -31.44
N GLN A 42 -4.53 20.83 -31.76
CA GLN A 42 -3.39 19.91 -31.92
C GLN A 42 -2.84 19.39 -30.58
N LYS A 43 -2.90 20.17 -29.51
CA LYS A 43 -2.63 19.67 -28.15
C LYS A 43 -3.76 18.78 -27.63
N ALA A 44 -5.00 19.08 -27.99
CA ALA A 44 -6.14 18.20 -27.71
C ALA A 44 -6.00 16.91 -28.53
N GLN A 45 -5.65 16.95 -29.82
CA GLN A 45 -5.40 15.76 -30.65
C GLN A 45 -4.16 14.96 -30.25
N ALA A 46 -3.13 15.62 -29.69
CA ALA A 46 -1.98 14.94 -29.09
C ALA A 46 -2.34 14.32 -27.72
N ALA A 47 -3.27 14.93 -26.96
CA ALA A 47 -3.86 14.32 -25.77
C ALA A 47 -4.85 13.20 -26.14
N THR A 48 -5.55 13.28 -27.27
CA THR A 48 -6.40 12.20 -27.79
C THR A 48 -5.58 11.01 -28.28
N GLN A 49 -4.30 11.21 -28.64
CA GLN A 49 -3.37 10.11 -28.94
C GLN A 49 -2.76 9.46 -27.70
N ALA A 50 -2.95 10.02 -26.49
CA ALA A 50 -2.49 9.44 -25.23
C ALA A 50 -3.51 8.46 -24.60
N ALA A 51 -4.65 8.22 -25.25
CA ALA A 51 -5.61 7.16 -24.91
C ALA A 51 -5.42 5.87 -25.73
N ASP A 52 -4.48 5.85 -26.69
CA ASP A 52 -4.46 4.85 -27.76
C ASP A 52 -3.22 3.94 -27.73
N ALA A 53 -3.37 2.79 -27.08
CA ALA A 53 -2.60 1.59 -27.44
C ALA A 53 -3.42 0.28 -27.40
N SER A 54 -4.66 0.27 -26.91
CA SER A 54 -5.46 -0.97 -26.79
C SER A 54 -6.67 -1.06 -27.71
N GLY A 55 -7.18 0.04 -28.27
CA GLY A 55 -8.48 0.02 -28.97
C GLY A 55 -9.65 -0.42 -28.06
N ASP A 56 -9.51 -0.23 -26.75
CA ASP A 56 -10.52 -0.63 -25.77
C ASP A 56 -11.69 0.37 -25.76
N PRO A 57 -12.93 -0.04 -26.09
CA PRO A 57 -14.09 0.83 -26.09
C PRO A 57 -14.49 1.35 -24.70
N ASN A 58 -13.86 0.87 -23.62
CA ASN A 58 -14.14 1.25 -22.24
C ASN A 58 -13.26 2.38 -21.69
N THR A 59 -12.22 2.80 -22.42
CA THR A 59 -11.32 3.89 -21.99
C THR A 59 -11.98 5.25 -22.23
N LEU A 60 -12.03 6.08 -21.18
CA LEU A 60 -12.56 7.45 -21.27
C LEU A 60 -11.51 8.43 -21.83
N ASP A 61 -11.96 9.61 -22.26
CA ASP A 61 -11.08 10.71 -22.67
C ASP A 61 -10.67 11.54 -21.45
N TYR A 62 -9.50 11.26 -20.89
CA TYR A 62 -8.93 11.93 -19.71
C TYR A 62 -7.44 12.22 -19.93
N THR A 63 -6.86 13.04 -19.05
CA THR A 63 -5.41 13.25 -19.00
C THR A 63 -4.85 12.74 -17.68
N THR A 64 -3.68 12.11 -17.73
CA THR A 64 -2.92 11.72 -16.54
C THR A 64 -1.81 12.74 -16.24
N SER A 65 -1.61 13.05 -14.97
CA SER A 65 -0.52 13.86 -14.43
C SER A 65 -0.05 13.25 -13.10
N TRP A 66 0.93 13.87 -12.43
CA TRP A 66 1.40 13.43 -11.12
C TRP A 66 1.85 14.60 -10.22
N ILE A 67 1.92 14.33 -8.92
CA ILE A 67 2.47 15.20 -7.87
C ILE A 67 3.46 14.37 -7.02
N GLY A 68 4.34 15.04 -6.26
CA GLY A 68 5.21 14.39 -5.27
C GLY A 68 6.61 14.07 -5.78
N ASN A 69 6.75 13.68 -7.06
CA ASN A 69 8.07 13.38 -7.65
C ASN A 69 8.49 14.33 -8.78
N THR A 70 9.78 14.66 -8.82
CA THR A 70 10.36 15.54 -9.86
C THR A 70 10.41 14.89 -11.24
N TYR A 71 10.59 13.57 -11.33
CA TYR A 71 10.84 12.94 -12.62
C TYR A 71 9.55 12.51 -13.32
N PRO A 72 9.44 12.83 -14.63
CA PRO A 72 8.32 12.40 -15.45
C PRO A 72 8.46 10.96 -15.91
N GLY A 73 7.33 10.30 -16.12
CA GLY A 73 7.27 8.99 -16.76
C GLY A 73 7.30 9.00 -18.29
N ASN A 74 7.31 10.18 -18.94
CA ASN A 74 7.38 10.37 -20.40
C ASN A 74 8.53 11.27 -20.88
N GLY A 75 9.62 11.35 -20.12
CA GLY A 75 10.83 12.08 -20.55
C GLY A 75 11.42 11.55 -21.87
N THR A 76 12.38 12.27 -22.44
CA THR A 76 13.09 11.81 -23.65
C THR A 76 14.38 11.04 -23.35
N GLU A 77 14.77 10.98 -22.07
CA GLU A 77 15.99 10.31 -21.62
C GLU A 77 15.82 8.78 -21.65
N PRO A 78 16.92 8.00 -21.78
CA PRO A 78 16.87 6.55 -21.65
C PRO A 78 16.24 6.16 -20.32
N ASN A 79 15.26 5.26 -20.37
CA ASN A 79 14.54 4.74 -19.20
C ASN A 79 13.80 5.80 -18.35
N HIS A 80 13.43 6.93 -18.94
CA HIS A 80 12.60 7.96 -18.29
C HIS A 80 11.36 7.39 -17.59
N ALA A 81 10.73 6.37 -18.17
CA ALA A 81 9.60 5.64 -17.60
C ALA A 81 9.85 5.05 -16.21
N LEU A 82 11.11 4.91 -15.81
CA LEU A 82 11.54 4.36 -14.55
C LEU A 82 12.06 5.44 -13.60
N GLN A 83 12.38 6.65 -14.05
CA GLN A 83 13.03 7.65 -13.22
C GLN A 83 12.11 8.17 -12.10
N HIS A 84 12.61 8.16 -10.86
CA HIS A 84 12.00 8.80 -9.69
C HIS A 84 13.12 9.19 -8.73
N VAL A 85 12.91 10.27 -7.96
CA VAL A 85 13.72 10.54 -6.76
C VAL A 85 13.31 9.52 -5.70
N PRO A 86 14.25 8.79 -5.07
CA PRO A 86 13.92 7.83 -4.03
C PRO A 86 13.20 8.47 -2.85
N LEU A 87 12.41 7.65 -2.17
CA LEU A 87 11.52 8.04 -1.08
C LEU A 87 12.26 8.67 0.10
N ASP A 88 13.25 7.97 0.65
CA ASP A 88 13.87 8.31 1.93
C ASP A 88 15.40 8.28 1.93
N VAL A 89 16.04 9.32 1.38
CA VAL A 89 17.50 9.40 1.30
C VAL A 89 18.09 9.77 2.66
N ASP A 90 18.71 8.79 3.31
CA ASP A 90 19.38 8.92 4.62
C ASP A 90 20.85 9.33 4.53
N GLY A 91 21.49 9.16 3.38
CA GLY A 91 22.90 9.45 3.25
C GLY A 91 23.30 9.81 1.84
N ILE A 92 24.24 10.76 1.70
CA ILE A 92 24.82 11.12 0.41
C ILE A 92 26.35 11.19 0.47
N TYR A 93 26.98 10.94 -0.68
CA TYR A 93 28.39 11.16 -0.92
C TYR A 93 28.60 11.83 -2.27
N ALA A 94 29.39 12.92 -2.33
CA ALA A 94 29.71 13.59 -3.58
C ALA A 94 31.15 13.30 -4.03
N THR A 95 31.32 12.96 -5.30
CA THR A 95 32.64 12.85 -5.93
C THR A 95 33.12 14.23 -6.41
N PRO A 96 34.44 14.42 -6.62
CA PRO A 96 34.99 15.69 -7.06
C PRO A 96 34.39 16.24 -8.37
N ASP A 97 33.88 15.38 -9.26
CA ASP A 97 33.25 15.75 -10.53
C ASP A 97 31.75 16.08 -10.43
N GLY A 98 31.19 16.12 -9.21
CA GLY A 98 29.81 16.51 -8.93
C GLY A 98 28.76 15.41 -9.15
N LYS A 99 29.15 14.13 -9.09
CA LYS A 99 28.16 13.06 -8.92
C LYS A 99 27.82 12.90 -7.45
N ILE A 100 26.54 12.70 -7.17
CA ILE A 100 26.03 12.43 -5.83
C ILE A 100 25.52 11.01 -5.81
N TYR A 101 26.03 10.20 -4.88
CA TYR A 101 25.56 8.86 -4.60
C TYR A 101 24.69 8.93 -3.35
N SER A 102 23.48 8.40 -3.39
CA SER A 102 22.60 8.27 -2.23
C SER A 102 22.52 6.84 -1.75
N ASN A 103 22.19 6.67 -0.47
CA ASN A 103 21.66 5.43 0.08
C ASN A 103 20.31 5.76 0.71
N THR A 104 19.34 4.88 0.47
CA THR A 104 17.94 5.07 0.83
C THR A 104 17.53 3.88 1.68
N THR A 105 17.03 4.07 2.90
CA THR A 105 16.66 2.94 3.77
C THR A 105 15.56 2.09 3.15
N TRP A 106 14.56 2.73 2.53
CA TRP A 106 13.49 2.05 1.81
C TRP A 106 13.09 2.79 0.53
N ASP A 107 12.93 2.03 -0.56
CA ASP A 107 12.38 2.53 -1.82
C ASP A 107 11.55 1.46 -2.55
N GLU A 108 10.24 1.67 -2.62
CA GLU A 108 9.22 0.92 -3.38
C GLU A 108 9.64 0.52 -4.80
N GLY A 109 10.26 1.47 -5.51
CA GLY A 109 10.73 1.29 -6.88
C GLY A 109 11.97 0.40 -7.01
N GLY A 110 12.52 -0.06 -5.88
CA GLY A 110 13.69 -0.90 -5.80
C GLY A 110 15.00 -0.15 -6.08
N ARG A 111 15.13 1.10 -5.60
CA ARG A 111 16.34 1.94 -5.74
C ARG A 111 16.99 2.34 -4.42
N PRO A 112 17.60 1.38 -3.70
CA PRO A 112 18.32 1.70 -2.48
C PRO A 112 19.57 2.57 -2.72
N VAL A 113 20.11 2.60 -3.95
CA VAL A 113 21.23 3.48 -4.32
C VAL A 113 20.91 4.24 -5.60
N SER A 114 21.00 5.56 -5.53
CA SER A 114 20.80 6.44 -6.70
C SER A 114 22.00 7.34 -6.97
N ILE A 115 22.23 7.65 -8.24
CA ILE A 115 23.30 8.53 -8.70
C ILE A 115 22.69 9.76 -9.37
N PHE A 116 23.00 10.94 -8.85
CA PHE A 116 22.58 12.23 -9.40
C PHE A 116 23.77 12.99 -9.98
N LYS A 117 23.52 13.80 -11.01
CA LYS A 117 24.45 14.80 -11.53
C LYS A 117 23.69 15.99 -12.10
N GLU A 118 24.01 17.20 -11.66
CA GLU A 118 23.34 18.43 -12.13
C GLU A 118 21.80 18.38 -12.00
N GLY A 119 21.31 17.77 -10.92
CA GLY A 119 19.87 17.61 -10.67
C GLY A 119 19.18 16.57 -11.56
N LYS A 120 19.96 15.73 -12.25
CA LYS A 120 19.45 14.62 -13.06
C LYS A 120 19.84 13.27 -12.46
N LEU A 121 18.91 12.33 -12.44
CA LEU A 121 19.13 10.94 -12.08
C LEU A 121 19.82 10.24 -13.26
N ILE A 122 21.01 9.72 -13.01
CA ILE A 122 21.86 9.05 -14.01
C ILE A 122 22.19 7.60 -13.64
N SER A 123 21.49 7.04 -12.65
CA SER A 123 21.63 5.64 -12.23
C SER A 123 21.52 4.69 -13.44
N PRO A 124 22.50 3.77 -13.63
CA PRO A 124 22.32 2.63 -14.52
C PRO A 124 21.15 1.77 -14.07
N LEU A 125 20.36 1.26 -15.02
CA LEU A 125 19.27 0.32 -14.71
C LEU A 125 19.70 -1.12 -14.95
N ASN A 126 19.43 -1.96 -13.96
CA ASN A 126 19.66 -3.40 -14.00
C ASN A 126 18.61 -4.10 -13.11
N ALA A 127 18.59 -5.43 -13.08
CA ALA A 127 17.62 -6.20 -12.30
C ALA A 127 17.74 -6.04 -10.76
N LEU A 128 18.84 -5.48 -10.26
CA LEU A 128 19.12 -5.22 -8.84
C LEU A 128 18.78 -3.78 -8.39
N ASN A 129 18.53 -2.85 -9.33
CA ASN A 129 18.26 -1.44 -9.03
C ASN A 129 16.98 -0.94 -9.72
N ASN A 130 16.03 -1.86 -9.94
CA ASN A 130 14.74 -1.63 -10.60
C ASN A 130 13.82 -2.88 -10.57
N SER A 131 13.63 -3.52 -9.41
CA SER A 131 12.82 -4.75 -9.30
C SER A 131 11.76 -4.62 -8.20
N PRO A 132 10.45 -4.74 -8.51
CA PRO A 132 9.39 -4.71 -7.50
C PRO A 132 9.40 -5.91 -6.54
N ASN A 133 10.16 -6.97 -6.86
CA ASN A 133 10.13 -8.24 -6.14
C ASN A 133 11.40 -8.56 -5.34
N PHE A 134 12.36 -7.64 -5.20
CA PHE A 134 13.66 -7.96 -4.59
C PHE A 134 14.36 -6.72 -3.98
N GLN A 135 14.68 -6.80 -2.68
CA GLN A 135 15.78 -6.05 -2.05
C GLN A 135 15.65 -4.52 -2.07
N ASN A 136 14.44 -4.02 -1.80
CA ASN A 136 14.07 -2.59 -1.80
C ASN A 136 14.74 -1.75 -0.69
N GLY A 137 15.56 -2.39 0.16
CA GLY A 137 16.18 -1.79 1.32
C GLY A 137 17.63 -1.36 1.12
N GLY A 138 17.96 -0.16 1.59
CA GLY A 138 19.33 0.32 1.68
C GLY A 138 19.83 0.47 3.10
N GLY A 139 20.27 1.66 3.44
CA GLY A 139 20.72 2.02 4.78
C GLY A 139 21.27 3.44 4.82
N ASP A 140 21.97 3.76 5.90
CA ASP A 140 22.16 5.17 6.26
C ASP A 140 23.41 5.80 5.64
N ALA A 141 24.33 4.99 5.13
CA ALA A 141 25.67 5.44 4.77
C ALA A 141 26.11 5.00 3.38
N VAL A 142 26.83 5.88 2.69
CA VAL A 142 27.42 5.60 1.39
C VAL A 142 28.73 6.35 1.22
N ALA A 143 29.67 5.73 0.52
CA ALA A 143 30.78 6.42 -0.11
C ALA A 143 31.07 5.80 -1.48
N ALA A 144 31.70 6.55 -2.38
CA ALA A 144 31.99 6.04 -3.71
C ALA A 144 33.32 6.57 -4.27
N ASP A 145 33.96 5.76 -5.09
CA ASP A 145 35.04 6.17 -5.98
C ASP A 145 34.71 5.83 -7.45
N GLU A 146 35.67 6.00 -8.36
CA GLU A 146 35.46 5.72 -9.78
C GLU A 146 35.20 4.24 -10.09
N ARG A 147 35.53 3.33 -9.17
CA ARG A 147 35.42 1.87 -9.34
C ARG A 147 34.22 1.32 -8.58
N TYR A 148 34.05 1.73 -7.32
CA TYR A 148 33.14 1.08 -6.39
C TYR A 148 32.28 2.06 -5.61
N ILE A 149 31.10 1.59 -5.24
CA ILE A 149 30.21 2.19 -4.26
C ILE A 149 30.20 1.28 -3.04
N TYR A 150 30.40 1.87 -1.87
CA TYR A 150 30.37 1.22 -0.57
C TYR A 150 29.08 1.68 0.11
N LYS A 151 28.13 0.77 0.25
CA LYS A 151 26.79 1.03 0.77
C LYS A 151 26.63 0.29 2.10
N GLY A 152 26.28 1.00 3.16
CA GLY A 152 25.85 0.38 4.42
C GLY A 152 24.49 -0.31 4.23
N ASN A 153 24.37 -1.52 4.76
CA ASN A 153 23.11 -2.26 4.77
C ASN A 153 22.36 -1.97 6.09
N SER A 154 21.04 -1.83 6.02
CA SER A 154 20.17 -1.69 7.18
C SER A 154 19.54 -3.02 7.58
N ALA A 155 19.35 -3.21 8.90
CA ALA A 155 18.61 -4.34 9.47
C ALA A 155 17.12 -4.36 9.03
N ASN A 156 16.56 -3.19 8.71
CA ASN A 156 15.15 -3.01 8.36
C ASN A 156 14.88 -3.07 6.85
N GLY A 157 15.91 -3.01 6.02
CA GLY A 157 15.77 -3.31 4.60
C GLY A 157 15.36 -4.77 4.40
N THR A 158 14.61 -5.11 3.35
CA THR A 158 14.25 -6.51 3.00
C THR A 158 15.44 -7.47 2.87
N ASP A 159 16.67 -6.96 2.84
CA ASP A 159 17.90 -7.75 2.86
C ASP A 159 18.28 -8.28 4.25
N GLY A 160 17.72 -7.74 5.34
CA GLY A 160 18.16 -8.03 6.71
C GLY A 160 19.69 -7.94 6.84
N GLY A 161 20.30 -7.04 6.06
CA GLY A 161 21.68 -7.16 5.64
C GLY A 161 22.63 -6.61 6.69
N GLN A 162 23.62 -7.39 7.09
CA GLN A 162 24.71 -6.94 7.94
C GLN A 162 25.83 -6.30 7.10
N GLY A 163 26.52 -5.32 7.67
CA GLY A 163 27.74 -4.75 7.12
C GLY A 163 27.56 -3.90 5.86
N ILE A 164 28.46 -4.08 4.90
CA ILE A 164 28.54 -3.27 3.68
C ILE A 164 28.39 -4.14 2.43
N SER A 165 27.60 -3.64 1.49
CA SER A 165 27.58 -4.11 0.11
C SER A 165 28.52 -3.26 -0.75
N VAL A 166 29.36 -3.92 -1.57
CA VAL A 166 30.24 -3.24 -2.54
C VAL A 166 29.65 -3.42 -3.94
N LEU A 167 29.33 -2.31 -4.60
CA LEU A 167 28.75 -2.30 -5.95
C LEU A 167 29.73 -1.72 -6.95
N ASN A 168 29.66 -2.15 -8.21
CA ASN A 168 30.41 -1.53 -9.30
C ASN A 168 29.82 -0.15 -9.61
N ALA A 169 30.63 0.91 -9.58
CA ALA A 169 30.17 2.27 -9.82
C ALA A 169 29.67 2.52 -11.27
N SER A 170 30.04 1.64 -12.21
CA SER A 170 29.64 1.74 -13.62
C SER A 170 28.24 1.25 -13.92
N ASP A 171 27.76 0.25 -13.17
CA ASP A 171 26.52 -0.45 -13.50
C ASP A 171 25.67 -0.86 -12.29
N LEU A 172 26.08 -0.55 -11.05
CA LEU A 172 25.40 -0.89 -9.80
C LEU A 172 25.25 -2.39 -9.51
N THR A 173 25.95 -3.26 -10.24
CA THR A 173 25.96 -4.69 -9.93
C THR A 173 26.85 -4.99 -8.72
N GLY A 174 26.57 -6.09 -8.01
CA GLY A 174 27.42 -6.56 -6.92
C GLY A 174 28.87 -6.78 -7.40
N ALA A 175 29.82 -6.09 -6.77
CA ALA A 175 31.23 -6.23 -7.11
C ALA A 175 31.75 -7.57 -6.58
N SER A 176 32.63 -8.23 -7.34
CA SER A 176 33.31 -9.47 -6.89
C SER A 176 34.47 -9.19 -5.93
N VAL A 177 34.31 -8.19 -5.06
CA VAL A 177 35.28 -7.76 -4.05
C VAL A 177 34.54 -7.40 -2.77
N SER A 178 35.23 -7.44 -1.63
CA SER A 178 34.69 -7.03 -0.34
C SER A 178 35.77 -6.31 0.47
N LEU A 179 35.35 -5.59 1.51
CA LEU A 179 36.26 -5.12 2.56
C LEU A 179 36.67 -6.33 3.40
N THR A 180 37.98 -6.57 3.54
CA THR A 180 38.51 -7.82 4.13
C THR A 180 39.31 -7.57 5.39
N GLY A 181 39.29 -8.54 6.31
CA GLY A 181 40.11 -8.51 7.53
C GLY A 181 39.39 -8.01 8.79
N SER A 182 38.24 -7.37 8.65
CA SER A 182 37.38 -7.02 9.79
C SER A 182 36.63 -8.24 10.33
N SER A 183 36.57 -8.37 11.65
CA SER A 183 35.80 -9.40 12.34
C SER A 183 34.41 -8.94 12.80
N THR A 184 34.17 -7.63 12.80
CA THR A 184 32.93 -6.96 13.26
C THR A 184 32.04 -6.60 12.08
N LEU A 185 32.61 -6.00 11.03
CA LEU A 185 31.85 -5.43 9.92
C LEU A 185 30.86 -6.41 9.26
N PRO A 186 31.17 -7.70 9.02
CA PRO A 186 30.21 -8.62 8.44
C PRO A 186 28.99 -8.94 9.32
N LYS A 187 28.97 -8.48 10.57
CA LYS A 187 27.91 -8.72 11.57
C LYS A 187 27.24 -7.45 12.07
N SER A 188 27.83 -6.29 11.80
CA SER A 188 27.28 -5.00 12.20
C SER A 188 25.94 -4.76 11.51
N TYR A 189 24.94 -4.35 12.29
CA TYR A 189 23.63 -3.92 11.82
C TYR A 189 23.53 -2.39 11.69
N GLU A 190 24.50 -1.66 12.24
CA GLU A 190 24.50 -0.20 12.32
C GLU A 190 25.73 0.40 11.60
N VAL A 191 25.73 0.33 10.27
CA VAL A 191 26.75 1.02 9.45
C VAL A 191 26.28 2.45 9.17
N ASN A 192 26.58 3.34 10.12
CA ASN A 192 26.00 4.68 10.23
C ASN A 192 26.78 5.77 9.48
N GLY A 193 28.03 5.49 9.12
CA GLY A 193 28.90 6.43 8.41
C GLY A 193 29.97 5.74 7.59
N ILE A 194 30.16 6.19 6.34
CA ILE A 194 31.24 5.77 5.47
C ILE A 194 31.86 7.01 4.82
N THR A 195 33.18 7.12 4.83
CA THR A 195 33.86 8.20 4.10
C THR A 195 35.18 7.73 3.50
N ILE A 196 35.63 8.40 2.44
CA ILE A 196 36.90 8.14 1.77
C ILE A 196 37.80 9.36 1.90
N ALA A 197 38.99 9.15 2.47
CA ALA A 197 39.99 10.20 2.63
C ALA A 197 41.42 9.63 2.54
N ASP A 198 42.31 10.33 1.83
CA ASP A 198 43.73 9.98 1.71
C ASP A 198 43.99 8.49 1.40
N GLY A 199 43.29 7.96 0.38
CA GLY A 199 43.45 6.58 -0.07
C GLY A 199 42.93 5.52 0.90
N LYS A 200 42.09 5.89 1.86
CA LYS A 200 41.52 4.98 2.87
C LYS A 200 40.00 5.11 2.91
N ILE A 201 39.35 4.02 3.28
CA ILE A 201 37.90 3.94 3.51
C ILE A 201 37.71 3.81 5.02
N TYR A 202 36.90 4.68 5.60
CA TYR A 202 36.57 4.68 7.02
C TYR A 202 35.11 4.27 7.17
N VAL A 203 34.84 3.32 8.05
CA VAL A 203 33.51 2.77 8.30
C VAL A 203 33.20 2.87 9.78
N ALA A 204 32.11 3.55 10.13
CA ALA A 204 31.60 3.65 11.50
C ALA A 204 30.55 2.56 11.74
N GLU A 205 30.85 1.66 12.67
CA GLU A 205 29.99 0.55 13.10
C GLU A 205 29.46 0.89 14.51
N GLY A 206 28.23 1.38 14.58
CA GLY A 206 27.59 1.92 15.79
C GLY A 206 27.45 0.87 16.88
N ASP A 207 26.82 -0.25 16.54
CA ASP A 207 26.55 -1.39 17.40
C ASP A 207 27.83 -2.09 17.89
N GLU A 208 28.86 -2.13 17.06
CA GLU A 208 30.15 -2.76 17.36
C GLU A 208 31.12 -1.81 18.08
N ASN A 209 30.80 -0.52 18.21
CA ASN A 209 31.64 0.50 18.86
C ASN A 209 33.05 0.60 18.24
N VAL A 210 33.10 0.59 16.91
CA VAL A 210 34.36 0.59 16.15
C VAL A 210 34.28 1.51 14.94
N VAL A 211 35.41 2.17 14.65
CA VAL A 211 35.69 2.71 13.31
C VAL A 211 36.77 1.86 12.66
N ASP A 212 36.40 1.13 11.61
CA ASP A 212 37.32 0.36 10.79
C ASP A 212 37.89 1.20 9.66
N VAL A 213 39.20 1.04 9.41
CA VAL A 213 39.92 1.77 8.37
C VAL A 213 40.55 0.78 7.40
N PHE A 214 40.12 0.83 6.15
CA PHE A 214 40.59 -0.03 5.05
C PHE A 214 41.46 0.75 4.08
N ASP A 215 42.40 0.06 3.45
CA ASP A 215 43.16 0.62 2.33
C ASP A 215 42.27 0.61 1.07
N GLN A 216 42.07 1.76 0.43
CA GLN A 216 41.15 1.88 -0.71
C GLN A 216 41.62 1.09 -1.94
N LYS A 217 42.93 0.80 -2.04
CA LYS A 217 43.49 0.08 -3.19
C LYS A 217 43.37 -1.43 -3.03
N THR A 218 43.70 -1.95 -1.86
CA THR A 218 43.74 -3.39 -1.54
C THR A 218 42.45 -3.89 -0.91
N LEU A 219 41.61 -3.00 -0.39
CA LEU A 219 40.38 -3.30 0.35
C LEU A 219 40.63 -4.11 1.63
N GLY A 220 41.88 -4.16 2.10
CA GLY A 220 42.26 -4.82 3.33
C GLY A 220 42.21 -3.87 4.52
N LEU A 221 41.78 -4.40 5.67
CA LEU A 221 41.78 -3.69 6.95
C LEU A 221 43.20 -3.24 7.30
N ILE A 222 43.36 -1.94 7.55
CA ILE A 222 44.60 -1.34 8.06
C ILE A 222 44.58 -1.39 9.59
N ARG A 223 43.45 -1.02 10.20
CA ARG A 223 43.27 -0.94 11.66
C ARG A 223 41.80 -0.74 12.03
N SER A 224 41.50 -1.07 13.29
CA SER A 224 40.22 -0.81 13.95
C SER A 224 40.45 0.13 15.13
N LEU A 225 39.56 1.10 15.34
CA LEU A 225 39.64 2.08 16.41
C LEU A 225 38.39 1.96 17.30
N SER A 226 38.58 1.73 18.60
CA SER A 226 37.47 1.65 19.55
C SER A 226 36.92 3.05 19.84
N ILE A 227 35.72 3.33 19.34
CA ILE A 227 34.98 4.58 19.52
C ILE A 227 33.57 4.18 19.93
N LEU A 228 33.00 4.84 20.93
CA LEU A 228 31.67 4.46 21.44
C LEU A 228 30.60 4.89 20.42
N ALA A 229 29.70 3.97 20.05
CA ALA A 229 28.54 4.20 19.21
C ALA A 229 28.76 5.16 18.02
N PRO A 230 29.81 4.97 17.19
CA PRO A 230 30.16 5.92 16.16
C PRO A 230 29.06 5.99 15.10
N ALA A 231 28.66 7.21 14.74
CA ALA A 231 27.60 7.47 13.80
C ALA A 231 28.15 8.11 12.51
N ARG A 232 27.91 9.41 12.31
CA ARG A 232 28.41 10.13 11.13
C ARG A 232 29.91 10.38 11.27
N ILE A 233 30.62 10.36 10.13
CA ILE A 233 32.09 10.43 10.12
C ILE A 233 32.61 11.36 9.02
N ALA A 234 33.63 12.16 9.37
CA ALA A 234 34.43 12.94 8.44
C ALA A 234 35.91 12.84 8.82
N VAL A 235 36.82 13.00 7.86
CA VAL A 235 38.26 12.84 8.07
C VAL A 235 39.02 14.07 7.59
N ASP A 236 39.87 14.62 8.46
CA ASP A 236 40.67 15.81 8.14
C ASP A 236 41.96 15.47 7.37
N GLN A 237 42.68 16.51 6.94
CA GLN A 237 43.89 16.38 6.12
C GLN A 237 45.07 15.66 6.82
N GLN A 238 45.03 15.51 8.14
CA GLN A 238 46.04 14.74 8.90
C GLN A 238 45.59 13.30 9.17
N GLY A 239 44.42 12.90 8.66
CA GLY A 239 43.79 11.62 8.95
C GLY A 239 43.14 11.56 10.32
N GLY A 240 42.90 12.72 10.96
CA GLY A 240 42.11 12.82 12.18
C GLY A 240 40.62 12.59 11.89
N ILE A 241 39.95 11.90 12.80
CA ILE A 241 38.59 11.38 12.63
C ILE A 241 37.63 12.23 13.44
N TRP A 242 36.67 12.83 12.76
CA TRP A 242 35.56 13.58 13.33
C TRP A 242 34.33 12.70 13.28
N VAL A 243 33.74 12.43 14.42
CA VAL A 243 32.65 11.46 14.51
C VAL A 243 31.56 11.96 15.45
N SER A 244 30.29 11.84 15.05
CA SER A 244 29.17 11.92 15.99
C SER A 244 28.95 10.57 16.65
N GLU A 245 28.24 10.55 17.77
CA GLU A 245 27.95 9.33 18.53
C GLU A 245 26.43 9.18 18.64
N ASN A 246 25.90 7.97 18.51
CA ASN A 246 24.48 7.70 18.73
C ASN A 246 24.12 7.76 20.22
N ASP A 247 22.93 8.26 20.54
CA ASP A 247 22.39 8.12 21.89
C ASP A 247 21.84 6.70 22.10
N ASN A 248 22.63 5.86 22.76
CA ASN A 248 22.25 4.49 23.09
C ASN A 248 21.61 4.37 24.49
N THR A 249 21.11 5.47 25.06
CA THR A 249 20.45 5.43 26.37
C THR A 249 19.18 4.56 26.27
N PRO A 250 19.09 3.43 26.99
CA PRO A 250 17.91 2.58 26.93
C PRO A 250 16.70 3.34 27.45
N LEU A 251 15.67 3.51 26.62
CA LEU A 251 14.39 4.03 27.07
C LEU A 251 13.74 3.03 28.07
N PRO A 252 12.89 3.50 29.00
CA PRO A 252 12.15 2.62 29.89
C PRO A 252 11.35 1.58 29.08
N ASN A 253 11.59 0.29 29.36
CA ASN A 253 10.98 -0.87 28.68
C ASN A 253 9.56 -0.65 28.14
N LEU A 254 9.43 -0.69 26.82
CA LEU A 254 8.29 -1.29 26.13
C LEU A 254 8.79 -2.61 25.51
N ASP A 255 8.05 -3.69 25.72
CA ASP A 255 8.50 -5.08 25.68
C ASP A 255 9.15 -5.57 24.36
N GLY A 256 10.44 -5.30 24.19
CA GLY A 256 11.39 -6.14 23.44
C GLY A 256 11.20 -6.29 21.92
N ILE A 257 10.20 -5.65 21.32
CA ILE A 257 9.96 -5.62 19.86
C ILE A 257 9.46 -4.22 19.45
N VAL A 258 10.21 -3.19 19.81
CA VAL A 258 9.94 -1.83 19.35
C VAL A 258 11.18 -1.32 18.65
N PHE A 259 11.11 -1.18 17.33
CA PHE A 259 12.06 -0.36 16.60
C PHE A 259 11.89 1.07 17.13
N ASN A 260 12.99 1.61 17.58
CA ASN A 260 13.07 2.91 18.17
C ASN A 260 12.92 3.98 17.08
N TYR A 261 11.69 4.40 16.77
CA TYR A 261 11.46 5.49 15.81
C TYR A 261 11.66 6.89 16.44
N ASN A 262 11.68 6.96 17.79
CA ASN A 262 11.54 8.20 18.56
C ASN A 262 12.72 8.59 19.45
N THR A 263 13.90 7.95 19.43
CA THR A 263 15.08 8.54 20.07
C THR A 263 15.81 9.48 19.13
N ASP A 264 16.15 10.66 19.64
CA ASP A 264 17.16 11.56 19.11
C ASP A 264 18.48 10.78 18.91
N TYR A 265 18.71 10.21 17.72
CA TYR A 265 19.95 9.47 17.45
C TYR A 265 21.17 10.40 17.48
N GLY A 266 21.00 11.69 17.20
CA GLY A 266 22.10 12.66 17.17
C GLY A 266 22.43 13.22 18.55
N LEU A 267 23.52 12.77 19.18
CA LEU A 267 24.09 13.56 20.27
C LEU A 267 24.56 14.93 19.77
N SER A 268 24.41 15.96 20.60
CA SER A 268 24.91 17.32 20.33
C SER A 268 26.44 17.43 20.19
N THR A 269 27.18 16.33 20.33
CA THR A 269 28.64 16.31 20.41
C THR A 269 29.30 15.64 19.22
N ILE A 270 30.38 16.24 18.75
CA ILE A 270 31.28 15.69 17.75
C ILE A 270 32.64 15.49 18.40
N ARG A 271 33.16 14.28 18.35
CA ARG A 271 34.49 13.95 18.89
C ARG A 271 35.52 13.93 17.78
N HIS A 272 36.70 14.47 18.10
CA HIS A 272 37.86 14.48 17.22
C HIS A 272 38.95 13.58 17.78
N PHE A 273 39.30 12.54 17.02
CA PHE A 273 40.38 11.63 17.33
C PHE A 273 41.55 11.87 16.37
N ASP A 274 42.78 11.71 16.84
CA ASP A 274 43.95 11.69 15.95
C ASP A 274 43.94 10.42 15.08
N CYS A 275 44.88 10.36 14.14
CA CYS A 275 45.02 9.20 13.27
C CYS A 275 45.37 7.90 14.01
N ALA A 276 45.67 7.94 15.32
CA ALA A 276 45.93 6.77 16.16
C ALA A 276 44.73 6.40 17.06
N GLY A 277 43.60 7.11 16.96
CA GLY A 277 42.40 6.88 17.76
C GLY A 277 42.43 7.53 19.14
N LYS A 278 43.33 8.48 19.39
CA LYS A 278 43.34 9.23 20.66
C LYS A 278 42.43 10.44 20.55
N LEU A 279 41.49 10.60 21.48
CA LEU A 279 40.66 11.79 21.59
C LEU A 279 41.53 13.04 21.79
N ILE A 280 41.37 14.02 20.90
CA ILE A 280 42.07 15.32 20.93
C ILE A 280 41.13 16.42 21.39
N ASN A 281 39.89 16.43 20.87
CA ASN A 281 38.94 17.51 21.12
C ASN A 281 37.48 17.04 21.01
N THR A 282 36.58 17.85 21.55
CA THR A 282 35.13 17.69 21.42
C THR A 282 34.51 19.02 21.05
N ILE A 283 33.65 19.03 20.03
CA ILE A 283 32.76 20.14 19.70
C ILE A 283 31.39 19.79 20.26
N THR A 284 30.71 20.76 20.85
CA THR A 284 29.30 20.65 21.22
C THR A 284 28.53 21.68 20.42
N LEU A 285 27.44 21.26 19.78
CA LEU A 285 26.48 22.15 19.15
C LEU A 285 25.82 23.06 20.20
N PRO A 286 25.27 24.21 19.80
CA PRO A 286 24.44 25.02 20.69
C PRO A 286 23.31 24.20 21.34
N GLU A 287 22.80 24.65 22.49
CA GLU A 287 21.77 23.94 23.28
C GLU A 287 20.57 23.51 22.42
N GLY A 288 20.25 22.21 22.46
CA GLY A 288 19.20 21.56 21.68
C GLY A 288 19.62 21.10 20.28
N GLY A 289 20.87 21.33 19.84
CA GLY A 289 21.34 20.86 18.54
C GLY A 289 21.67 19.36 18.54
N GLU A 290 21.41 18.71 17.42
CA GLU A 290 21.64 17.27 17.19
C GLU A 290 22.51 17.11 15.93
N VAL A 291 23.27 16.01 15.78
CA VAL A 291 24.21 15.84 14.65
C VAL A 291 23.79 14.72 13.70
N SER A 292 23.29 15.10 12.53
CA SER A 292 22.74 14.21 11.49
C SER A 292 23.67 13.99 10.31
N ALA A 293 24.61 14.90 10.07
CA ALA A 293 25.52 14.84 8.94
C ALA A 293 26.86 15.51 9.24
N LEU A 294 27.95 14.90 8.80
CA LEU A 294 29.31 15.45 8.89
C LEU A 294 29.99 15.43 7.53
N TRP A 295 30.64 16.54 7.17
CA TRP A 295 31.45 16.62 5.96
C TRP A 295 32.60 17.61 6.15
N ILE A 296 33.77 17.32 5.59
CA ILE A 296 34.87 18.29 5.51
C ILE A 296 35.00 18.74 4.06
N ASP A 297 34.81 20.03 3.81
CA ASP A 297 34.89 20.60 2.47
C ASP A 297 36.33 20.70 1.94
N ASN A 298 36.49 21.07 0.67
CA ASN A 298 37.81 21.19 0.05
C ASN A 298 38.65 22.36 0.59
N LEU A 299 38.06 23.22 1.44
CA LEU A 299 38.73 24.31 2.14
C LEU A 299 39.15 23.91 3.56
N GLY A 300 38.81 22.71 4.02
CA GLY A 300 39.13 22.18 5.33
C GLY A 300 38.20 22.67 6.45
N PHE A 301 36.99 23.12 6.12
CA PHE A 301 35.95 23.41 7.11
C PHE A 301 35.11 22.16 7.38
N LEU A 302 34.78 21.93 8.64
CA LEU A 302 33.82 20.90 9.04
C LEU A 302 32.41 21.49 8.96
N LEU A 303 31.59 20.92 8.09
CA LEU A 303 30.16 21.18 7.96
C LEU A 303 29.43 20.15 8.82
N VAL A 304 28.50 20.63 9.63
CA VAL A 304 27.70 19.81 10.55
C VAL A 304 26.24 20.12 10.31
N GLY A 305 25.47 19.12 9.89
CA GLY A 305 24.00 19.21 9.86
C GLY A 305 23.47 19.20 11.29
N ASP A 306 22.62 20.20 11.59
CA ASP A 306 21.93 20.33 12.87
C ASP A 306 20.44 20.10 12.65
N GLU A 307 19.96 18.92 13.05
CA GLU A 307 18.57 18.45 13.00
C GLU A 307 17.81 18.72 14.31
N GLY A 308 18.42 19.40 15.28
CA GLY A 308 17.69 19.95 16.41
C GLY A 308 16.78 21.11 15.99
N PRO A 309 16.23 21.90 16.94
CA PRO A 309 15.34 23.03 16.66
C PRO A 309 15.94 24.13 15.76
N ASP A 310 17.25 24.06 15.50
CA ASP A 310 17.99 25.02 14.67
C ASP A 310 17.89 24.71 13.16
N GLN A 311 17.73 23.44 12.75
CA GLN A 311 17.50 23.01 11.35
C GLN A 311 18.42 23.69 10.32
N ASN A 312 19.73 23.69 10.58
CA ASN A 312 20.71 24.43 9.77
C ASN A 312 22.08 23.75 9.76
N ILE A 313 23.07 24.34 9.09
CA ILE A 313 24.41 23.77 8.96
C ILE A 313 25.42 24.64 9.71
N LYS A 314 26.09 24.07 10.72
CA LYS A 314 27.20 24.73 11.41
C LYS A 314 28.50 24.52 10.65
N VAL A 315 29.33 25.56 10.55
CA VAL A 315 30.62 25.50 9.86
C VAL A 315 31.75 25.80 10.84
N TYR A 316 32.59 24.82 11.13
CA TYR A 316 33.73 24.94 12.02
C TYR A 316 35.05 25.01 11.25
N GLY A 317 35.94 25.89 11.72
CA GLY A 317 37.27 26.07 11.16
C GLY A 317 38.36 25.86 12.21
N ASN A 318 39.62 25.91 11.78
CA ASN A 318 40.78 25.66 12.65
C ASN A 318 40.78 24.27 13.31
N LEU A 319 40.33 23.27 12.54
CA LEU A 319 40.10 21.89 12.99
C LEU A 319 41.33 21.23 13.64
N LEU A 320 42.52 21.54 13.13
CA LEU A 320 43.77 20.90 13.53
C LEU A 320 44.38 21.47 14.83
N SER A 321 43.76 22.48 15.46
CA SER A 321 44.25 23.03 16.72
C SER A 321 43.13 23.32 17.72
N ALA A 322 42.42 24.43 17.54
CA ALA A 322 41.33 24.88 18.41
C ALA A 322 40.12 25.21 17.52
N PRO A 323 39.27 24.22 17.26
CA PRO A 323 38.09 24.40 16.43
C PRO A 323 37.17 25.49 16.98
N PHE A 324 36.62 26.31 16.10
CA PHE A 324 35.61 27.30 16.45
C PHE A 324 34.55 27.43 15.37
N LEU A 325 33.33 27.79 15.77
CA LEU A 325 32.23 28.04 14.85
C LEU A 325 32.53 29.31 14.04
N VAL A 326 32.72 29.14 12.73
CA VAL A 326 33.02 30.21 11.78
C VAL A 326 31.74 30.92 11.36
N ARG A 327 30.71 30.14 11.01
CA ARG A 327 29.40 30.62 10.55
C ARG A 327 28.35 29.50 10.62
N THR A 328 27.10 29.89 10.39
CA THR A 328 25.97 28.99 10.18
C THR A 328 25.38 29.26 8.81
N LEU A 329 25.05 28.21 8.06
CA LEU A 329 24.33 28.27 6.78
C LEU A 329 22.91 27.76 7.01
N GLY A 330 21.91 28.37 6.37
CA GLY A 330 20.51 28.03 6.65
C GLY A 330 19.80 29.06 7.54
N VAL A 331 18.48 29.07 7.46
CA VAL A 331 17.61 29.84 8.37
C VAL A 331 17.50 29.07 9.69
N LYS A 332 17.75 29.74 10.82
CA LYS A 332 17.56 29.15 12.15
C LYS A 332 16.09 28.75 12.34
N GLY A 333 15.83 27.48 12.57
CA GLY A 333 14.52 26.85 12.65
C GLY A 333 14.02 26.28 11.31
N GLY A 334 14.78 26.40 10.22
CA GLY A 334 14.45 25.77 8.94
C GLY A 334 13.07 26.17 8.43
N VAL A 335 12.27 25.17 8.03
CA VAL A 335 10.86 25.34 7.63
C VAL A 335 9.96 25.80 8.80
N TYR A 336 10.34 25.52 10.05
CA TYR A 336 9.61 25.91 11.27
C TYR A 336 9.87 27.36 11.70
N ALA A 337 10.79 28.05 11.03
CA ALA A 337 11.18 29.42 11.37
C ALA A 337 10.19 30.47 10.86
N GLY A 338 10.15 31.61 11.55
CA GLY A 338 9.46 32.83 11.09
C GLY A 338 8.12 33.07 11.78
N ASN A 339 7.34 33.98 11.21
CA ASN A 339 5.99 34.29 11.69
C ASN A 339 4.96 33.30 11.13
N LYS A 340 3.68 33.48 11.51
CA LYS A 340 2.56 32.63 11.09
C LYS A 340 2.38 32.47 9.57
N ASP A 341 2.88 33.41 8.76
CA ASP A 341 2.79 33.35 7.30
C ASP A 341 4.01 32.65 6.66
N GLN A 342 5.02 32.30 7.46
CA GLN A 342 6.28 31.70 7.00
C GLN A 342 6.50 30.28 7.55
N ARG A 343 5.96 29.98 8.74
CA ARG A 343 6.10 28.66 9.35
C ARG A 343 5.48 27.58 8.47
N GLY A 344 6.18 26.47 8.30
CA GLY A 344 5.84 25.38 7.37
C GLY A 344 6.34 25.62 5.95
N THR A 345 6.46 26.87 5.50
CA THR A 345 6.80 27.15 4.09
C THR A 345 8.18 26.66 3.70
N ILE A 346 8.27 26.04 2.53
CA ILE A 346 9.52 25.58 1.94
C ILE A 346 10.23 26.70 1.19
N GLY A 347 11.55 26.57 1.04
CA GLY A 347 12.33 27.47 0.21
C GLY A 347 13.83 27.30 0.40
N PRO A 348 14.64 28.05 -0.38
CA PRO A 348 16.10 28.00 -0.26
C PRO A 348 16.54 28.24 1.18
N TRP A 349 17.49 27.43 1.66
CA TRP A 349 18.08 27.54 3.01
C TRP A 349 17.11 27.29 4.17
N ARG A 350 15.89 26.79 3.92
CA ARG A 350 14.93 26.40 4.96
C ARG A 350 14.88 24.87 5.05
N PHE A 351 15.77 24.30 5.85
CA PHE A 351 15.91 22.85 5.91
C PHE A 351 14.81 22.17 6.75
N ARG A 352 14.51 20.90 6.46
CA ARG A 352 13.44 20.08 7.04
C ARG A 352 13.91 18.66 7.38
N GLY A 353 14.89 18.52 8.28
CA GLY A 353 15.48 17.22 8.62
C GLY A 353 16.62 16.87 7.66
N ILE A 354 17.82 17.39 7.94
CA ILE A 354 19.02 17.13 7.14
C ILE A 354 19.45 15.69 7.38
N THR A 355 19.76 14.96 6.31
CA THR A 355 20.26 13.57 6.40
C THR A 355 21.70 13.44 5.89
N GLY A 356 22.12 14.32 4.99
CA GLY A 356 23.46 14.24 4.40
C GLY A 356 23.95 15.56 3.83
N ILE A 357 25.27 15.75 3.88
CA ILE A 357 25.97 16.93 3.39
C ILE A 357 27.18 16.46 2.58
N ALA A 358 27.40 17.05 1.41
CA ALA A 358 28.61 16.82 0.64
C ALA A 358 29.01 18.04 -0.22
N THR A 359 30.25 18.08 -0.69
CA THR A 359 30.72 19.12 -1.62
C THR A 359 31.55 18.54 -2.76
N ASP A 360 31.41 19.09 -3.97
CA ASP A 360 32.30 18.78 -5.10
C ASP A 360 33.58 19.64 -5.10
N SER A 361 34.44 19.44 -6.11
CA SER A 361 35.70 20.20 -6.26
C SER A 361 35.53 21.72 -6.45
N LEU A 362 34.34 22.19 -6.82
CA LEU A 362 34.01 23.61 -6.93
C LEU A 362 33.43 24.18 -5.63
N ASN A 363 33.29 23.33 -4.59
CA ASN A 363 32.56 23.60 -3.36
C ASN A 363 31.09 23.99 -3.62
N ASN A 364 30.45 23.38 -4.62
CA ASN A 364 28.99 23.32 -4.61
C ASN A 364 28.58 22.44 -3.42
N LEU A 365 27.65 22.94 -2.61
CA LEU A 365 27.08 22.26 -1.46
C LEU A 365 25.88 21.42 -1.90
N TYR A 366 25.84 20.17 -1.48
CA TYR A 366 24.71 19.26 -1.65
C TYR A 366 24.14 18.92 -0.28
N VAL A 367 22.81 18.99 -0.15
CA VAL A 367 22.11 18.70 1.11
C VAL A 367 20.91 17.80 0.79
N SER A 368 20.89 16.60 1.37
CA SER A 368 19.72 15.71 1.38
C SER A 368 18.91 15.91 2.66
N GLN A 369 17.60 15.74 2.54
CA GLN A 369 16.63 15.93 3.62
C GLN A 369 15.47 14.96 3.42
N ASN A 370 14.82 14.53 4.49
CA ASN A 370 13.69 13.58 4.44
C ASN A 370 12.51 13.93 5.38
N GLY A 371 12.48 15.13 5.94
CA GLY A 371 11.45 15.56 6.89
C GLY A 371 11.80 15.28 8.36
N TRP A 372 12.39 14.11 8.65
CA TRP A 372 12.69 13.64 10.01
C TRP A 372 14.16 13.78 10.43
N GLY A 373 15.09 13.78 9.49
CA GLY A 373 16.52 13.71 9.76
C GLY A 373 17.01 12.28 9.94
N TYR A 374 18.14 12.12 10.61
CA TYR A 374 18.89 10.87 10.66
C TYR A 374 18.21 9.77 11.49
N ALA A 375 18.07 8.56 10.90
CA ALA A 375 17.73 7.31 11.58
C ALA A 375 16.32 7.22 12.22
N HIS A 376 15.36 8.06 11.79
CA HIS A 376 13.98 8.03 12.28
C HIS A 376 13.06 7.05 11.53
N GLY A 377 13.60 6.06 10.80
CA GLY A 377 12.82 5.21 9.90
C GLY A 377 12.35 5.95 8.64
N ASN A 378 11.30 5.46 7.98
CA ASN A 378 10.83 6.00 6.70
C ASN A 378 10.43 7.48 6.83
N GLY A 379 11.30 8.37 6.31
CA GLY A 379 11.05 9.79 6.10
C GLY A 379 9.74 10.08 5.37
N HIS A 380 9.13 11.24 5.61
CA HIS A 380 8.00 11.71 4.81
C HIS A 380 8.48 12.41 3.54
N GLY A 381 9.45 11.80 2.84
CA GLY A 381 9.85 12.19 1.50
C GLY A 381 11.12 13.04 1.37
N THR A 382 11.88 12.74 0.33
CA THR A 382 13.21 13.29 0.04
C THR A 382 13.16 14.66 -0.64
N GLN A 383 14.04 15.57 -0.19
CA GLN A 383 14.45 16.75 -0.93
C GLN A 383 15.99 16.84 -1.01
N LEU A 384 16.53 16.78 -2.23
CA LEU A 384 17.96 16.96 -2.50
C LEU A 384 18.22 18.29 -3.20
N GLN A 385 19.01 19.15 -2.57
CA GLN A 385 19.30 20.51 -3.03
C GLN A 385 20.78 20.73 -3.30
N SER A 386 21.08 21.55 -4.31
CA SER A 386 22.42 22.03 -4.60
C SER A 386 22.51 23.55 -4.51
N TYR A 387 23.58 24.04 -3.89
CA TYR A 387 23.91 25.45 -3.76
C TYR A 387 25.32 25.73 -4.24
N ASN A 388 25.53 26.82 -4.97
CA ASN A 388 26.87 27.25 -5.33
C ASN A 388 27.59 27.92 -4.15
N ILE A 389 28.88 28.20 -4.31
CA ILE A 389 29.71 28.83 -3.25
C ILE A 389 29.23 30.24 -2.83
N PHE A 390 28.40 30.89 -3.65
CA PHE A 390 27.79 32.19 -3.34
C PHE A 390 26.46 32.06 -2.59
N GLY A 391 25.96 30.84 -2.45
CA GLY A 391 24.74 30.51 -1.74
C GLY A 391 23.47 30.54 -2.62
N GLU A 392 23.61 30.56 -3.93
CA GLU A 392 22.47 30.48 -4.86
C GLU A 392 22.12 29.02 -5.15
N THR A 393 20.83 28.69 -5.22
CA THR A 393 20.36 27.34 -5.58
C THR A 393 20.70 27.05 -7.05
N ASN A 394 21.41 25.95 -7.29
CA ASN A 394 21.66 25.43 -8.63
C ASN A 394 20.45 24.63 -9.13
N TRP A 395 19.94 23.71 -8.30
CA TRP A 395 18.81 22.84 -8.58
C TRP A 395 18.27 22.22 -7.28
N SER A 396 17.03 21.70 -7.35
CA SER A 396 16.35 20.94 -6.31
C SER A 396 15.60 19.79 -6.98
N VAL A 397 15.62 18.62 -6.36
CA VAL A 397 14.78 17.48 -6.75
C VAL A 397 14.08 16.93 -5.51
N ASP A 398 12.84 16.52 -5.71
CA ASP A 398 11.87 16.15 -4.69
C ASP A 398 11.29 14.75 -5.02
N GLY A 399 11.15 13.91 -3.99
CA GLY A 399 10.43 12.63 -3.98
C GLY A 399 9.65 12.53 -2.66
N LEU A 400 8.48 13.17 -2.62
CA LEU A 400 7.77 13.57 -1.40
C LEU A 400 6.63 12.65 -0.99
N GLU A 401 6.36 11.64 -1.77
CA GLU A 401 5.26 10.70 -1.56
C GLU A 401 5.85 9.43 -0.95
N PHE A 402 5.16 8.76 -0.02
CA PHE A 402 5.50 7.42 0.50
C PHE A 402 4.25 6.83 1.15
N VAL A 403 3.57 5.86 0.51
CA VAL A 403 2.29 5.30 0.97
C VAL A 403 1.35 6.42 1.49
N THR A 404 1.06 7.40 0.63
CA THR A 404 0.13 8.50 1.00
C THR A 404 -1.02 8.64 0.00
N THR A 405 -2.20 9.04 0.47
CA THR A 405 -3.27 9.56 -0.40
C THR A 405 -3.38 11.08 -0.25
N MET A 406 -3.54 11.78 -1.37
CA MET A 406 -3.79 13.23 -1.39
C MET A 406 -5.28 13.58 -1.44
N ASP A 407 -5.61 14.75 -0.87
CA ASP A 407 -6.93 15.36 -0.99
C ASP A 407 -6.86 16.85 -1.40
N MET A 408 -7.87 17.32 -2.14
CA MET A 408 -7.95 18.69 -2.64
C MET A 408 -8.87 19.56 -1.80
N ASP A 409 -8.40 20.75 -1.43
CA ASP A 409 -9.25 21.78 -0.85
C ASP A 409 -10.32 22.23 -1.88
N GLN A 410 -11.56 21.80 -1.66
CA GLN A 410 -12.70 22.10 -2.52
C GLN A 410 -13.05 23.59 -2.61
N HIS A 411 -12.65 24.40 -1.63
CA HIS A 411 -12.93 25.84 -1.65
C HIS A 411 -12.04 26.52 -2.68
N THR A 412 -10.75 26.19 -2.69
CA THR A 412 -9.77 26.80 -3.58
C THR A 412 -9.67 26.09 -4.93
N GLN A 413 -9.83 24.76 -4.95
CA GLN A 413 -9.58 23.86 -6.10
C GLN A 413 -8.20 24.07 -6.73
N ARG A 414 -7.24 24.40 -5.87
CA ARG A 414 -5.86 24.77 -6.21
C ARG A 414 -4.86 24.32 -5.17
N ASP A 415 -5.30 24.03 -3.95
CA ASP A 415 -4.46 23.58 -2.86
C ASP A 415 -4.77 22.09 -2.62
N ILE A 416 -3.73 21.27 -2.60
CA ILE A 416 -3.79 19.81 -2.42
C ILE A 416 -2.89 19.46 -1.24
N TYR A 417 -3.33 18.53 -0.41
CA TYR A 417 -2.64 18.13 0.80
C TYR A 417 -2.49 16.61 0.82
N ASP A 418 -1.33 16.14 1.26
CA ASP A 418 -1.17 14.83 1.87
C ASP A 418 -1.04 15.03 3.41
N PRO A 419 -0.76 13.98 4.22
CA PRO A 419 -0.67 14.16 5.67
C PRO A 419 0.42 15.15 6.12
N TYR A 420 1.45 15.35 5.31
CA TYR A 420 2.70 16.05 5.63
C TYR A 420 2.91 17.33 4.85
N HIS A 421 2.38 17.42 3.63
CA HIS A 421 2.73 18.43 2.65
C HIS A 421 1.50 19.17 2.11
N HIS A 422 1.75 20.41 1.72
CA HIS A 422 0.83 21.24 0.96
C HIS A 422 1.42 21.54 -0.42
N PHE A 423 0.65 21.24 -1.46
CA PHE A 423 0.94 21.55 -2.86
C PHE A 423 -0.05 22.57 -3.40
N LYS A 424 0.45 23.45 -4.27
CA LYS A 424 -0.39 24.36 -5.05
C LYS A 424 -0.33 24.01 -6.52
N VAL A 425 -1.49 23.89 -7.14
CA VAL A 425 -1.65 23.40 -8.50
C VAL A 425 -2.10 24.50 -9.47
N ASP A 426 -1.41 24.62 -10.59
CA ASP A 426 -1.80 25.44 -11.75
C ASP A 426 -2.07 24.55 -12.97
N PHE A 427 -3.34 24.19 -13.16
CA PHE A 427 -3.77 23.34 -14.28
C PHE A 427 -3.56 23.94 -15.68
N SER A 428 -3.09 25.19 -15.80
CA SER A 428 -2.68 25.75 -17.10
C SER A 428 -1.30 25.26 -17.55
N ARG A 429 -0.52 24.69 -16.63
CA ARG A 429 0.80 24.11 -16.91
C ARG A 429 0.66 22.70 -17.49
N PRO A 430 1.70 22.20 -18.20
CA PRO A 430 1.72 20.83 -18.69
C PRO A 430 1.63 19.80 -17.56
N ALA A 431 1.15 18.58 -17.88
CA ALA A 431 1.17 17.44 -16.97
C ALA A 431 2.56 17.23 -16.33
N GLY A 432 2.58 16.92 -15.05
CA GLY A 432 3.78 16.77 -14.23
C GLY A 432 4.44 18.07 -13.79
N GLN A 433 3.88 19.21 -14.18
CA GLN A 433 4.42 20.53 -13.85
C GLN A 433 3.38 21.45 -13.23
N GLU A 434 2.16 20.97 -13.00
CA GLU A 434 1.08 21.79 -12.44
C GLU A 434 1.30 22.07 -10.96
N ALA A 435 1.82 21.10 -10.21
CA ALA A 435 2.01 21.23 -8.77
C ALA A 435 3.33 21.91 -8.40
N THR A 436 3.28 22.67 -7.32
CA THR A 436 4.42 23.25 -6.63
C THR A 436 4.29 22.88 -5.16
N TYR A 437 5.31 22.26 -4.59
CA TYR A 437 5.39 22.01 -3.16
C TYR A 437 5.55 23.35 -2.42
N VAL A 438 4.71 23.62 -1.43
CA VAL A 438 4.58 24.94 -0.77
C VAL A 438 5.02 24.90 0.68
N ALA A 439 4.62 23.88 1.43
CA ALA A 439 4.86 23.85 2.86
C ALA A 439 4.75 22.44 3.45
N ASP A 440 5.43 22.24 4.58
CA ASP A 440 5.11 21.19 5.54
C ASP A 440 3.96 21.63 6.43
N THR A 441 3.11 20.66 6.77
CA THR A 441 1.97 20.83 7.67
C THR A 441 2.26 20.37 9.10
N VAL A 442 3.44 19.80 9.35
CA VAL A 442 3.91 19.33 10.66
C VAL A 442 4.87 20.35 11.27
N ASP A 443 4.88 20.49 12.61
CA ASP A 443 5.89 21.23 13.38
C ASP A 443 6.32 20.39 14.58
N ARG A 444 7.26 19.47 14.36
CA ARG A 444 7.69 18.46 15.35
C ARG A 444 8.25 19.05 16.64
N PHE A 445 8.79 20.27 16.60
CA PHE A 445 9.34 20.91 17.80
C PHE A 445 8.25 21.56 18.65
N ARG A 446 7.13 21.95 18.04
CA ARG A 446 5.99 22.52 18.76
C ARG A 446 5.03 21.45 19.24
N TYR A 447 4.82 20.43 18.42
CA TYR A 447 3.92 19.30 18.65
C TYR A 447 4.72 18.00 18.56
N PRO A 448 5.56 17.69 19.56
CA PRO A 448 6.38 16.47 19.55
C PRO A 448 5.55 15.19 19.67
N ASP A 449 4.35 15.28 20.25
CA ASP A 449 3.41 14.17 20.43
C ASP A 449 2.43 14.03 19.23
N ASP A 450 2.70 14.71 18.11
CA ASP A 450 1.89 14.59 16.89
C ASP A 450 2.06 13.20 16.30
N VAL A 451 0.96 12.47 16.14
CA VAL A 451 0.96 11.05 15.73
C VAL A 451 1.57 10.82 14.35
N ARG A 452 1.65 11.86 13.52
CA ARG A 452 2.34 11.82 12.23
C ARG A 452 3.85 11.61 12.36
N ILE A 453 4.42 11.88 13.54
CA ILE A 453 5.85 11.72 13.85
C ILE A 453 6.14 10.30 14.34
N THR A 454 5.22 9.72 15.10
CA THR A 454 5.45 8.47 15.85
C THR A 454 4.95 7.23 15.11
N GLY A 455 4.27 7.40 13.96
CA GLY A 455 3.76 6.33 13.12
C GLY A 455 3.61 6.73 11.64
N ILE A 456 3.32 5.74 10.79
CA ILE A 456 3.09 5.96 9.36
C ILE A 456 1.69 6.55 9.16
N SER A 457 1.63 7.78 8.64
CA SER A 457 0.40 8.45 8.26
C SER A 457 0.25 8.48 6.74
N SER A 458 -0.90 8.04 6.26
CA SER A 458 -1.07 7.67 4.85
C SER A 458 -2.28 8.37 4.24
N THR A 459 -3.45 8.13 4.83
CA THR A 459 -4.72 8.64 4.31
C THR A 459 -4.93 10.12 4.61
N THR A 460 -5.52 10.85 3.68
CA THR A 460 -5.85 12.28 3.85
C THR A 460 -7.31 12.59 3.55
N GLN A 461 -7.90 13.51 4.32
CA GLN A 461 -9.14 14.20 3.97
C GLN A 461 -9.07 15.69 4.35
N ILE A 462 -9.44 16.58 3.44
CA ILE A 462 -9.64 18.01 3.69
C ILE A 462 -11.13 18.27 3.83
N GLN A 463 -11.57 18.53 5.05
CA GLN A 463 -12.99 18.76 5.35
C GLN A 463 -13.21 20.19 5.85
N TYR A 464 -14.33 20.78 5.43
CA TYR A 464 -14.82 22.02 6.03
C TYR A 464 -16.03 21.75 6.90
N ILE A 465 -15.99 22.24 8.14
CA ILE A 465 -17.09 22.18 9.09
C ILE A 465 -17.45 23.62 9.47
N GLU A 466 -18.68 24.04 9.16
CA GLU A 466 -19.16 25.42 9.35
C GLU A 466 -18.18 26.52 8.86
N GLY A 467 -17.48 26.24 7.74
CA GLY A 467 -16.54 27.18 7.11
C GLY A 467 -15.11 27.16 7.67
N LYS A 468 -14.79 26.28 8.62
CA LYS A 468 -13.43 26.04 9.12
C LYS A 468 -12.80 24.83 8.43
N LYS A 469 -11.55 24.97 7.98
CA LYS A 469 -10.78 23.90 7.32
C LYS A 469 -10.15 22.97 8.37
N PHE A 470 -10.25 21.67 8.13
CA PHE A 470 -9.59 20.62 8.88
C PHE A 470 -8.84 19.69 7.93
N LEU A 471 -7.70 19.19 8.39
CA LEU A 471 -6.97 18.07 7.81
C LEU A 471 -7.26 16.84 8.67
N LEU A 472 -7.64 15.73 8.05
CA LEU A 472 -7.81 14.46 8.72
C LEU A 472 -6.79 13.47 8.18
N VAL A 473 -6.21 12.70 9.07
CA VAL A 473 -5.12 11.77 8.78
C VAL A 473 -5.38 10.44 9.46
N GLY A 474 -5.10 9.35 8.75
CA GLY A 474 -5.13 7.99 9.28
C GLY A 474 -4.06 7.11 8.64
N PRO A 475 -3.81 5.92 9.17
CA PRO A 475 -2.77 5.02 8.69
C PRO A 475 -3.22 4.20 7.47
N GLN A 476 -2.27 3.54 6.81
CA GLN A 476 -2.46 2.71 5.60
C GLN A 476 -3.60 1.68 5.73
N SER A 477 -3.62 0.93 6.83
CA SER A 477 -4.59 -0.15 7.09
C SER A 477 -5.66 0.25 8.12
N GLY A 478 -6.04 1.53 8.21
CA GLY A 478 -7.00 2.01 9.20
C GLY A 478 -6.57 1.76 10.67
N GLY A 479 -7.46 1.99 11.63
CA GLY A 479 -7.13 1.85 13.05
C GLY A 479 -7.47 3.09 13.88
N TYR A 480 -6.99 4.23 13.42
CA TYR A 480 -7.27 5.53 14.03
C TYR A 480 -7.60 6.59 12.98
N MET A 481 -8.09 7.73 13.46
CA MET A 481 -8.17 8.96 12.68
C MET A 481 -7.83 10.16 13.57
N ALA A 482 -6.86 10.96 13.15
CA ALA A 482 -6.47 12.21 13.79
C ALA A 482 -7.02 13.41 12.99
N ILE A 483 -7.54 14.41 13.71
CA ILE A 483 -8.14 15.63 13.15
C ILE A 483 -7.30 16.82 13.55
N TYR A 484 -6.95 17.62 12.56
CA TYR A 484 -6.09 18.79 12.70
C TYR A 484 -6.81 20.05 12.26
N ARG A 485 -6.73 21.08 13.10
CA ARG A 485 -7.25 22.43 12.79
C ARG A 485 -6.14 23.32 12.25
N PHE A 486 -6.52 24.33 11.46
CA PHE A 486 -5.64 25.41 11.07
C PHE A 486 -5.99 26.70 11.82
N ASP A 487 -4.99 27.40 12.38
CA ASP A 487 -5.17 28.67 13.07
C ASP A 487 -4.32 29.79 12.45
N ASP A 488 -4.97 30.63 11.65
CA ASP A 488 -4.40 31.82 11.03
C ASP A 488 -4.53 33.09 11.91
N SER A 489 -4.91 32.95 13.18
CA SER A 489 -4.88 34.07 14.10
C SER A 489 -3.47 34.66 14.21
N ALA A 490 -3.36 35.93 14.60
CA ALA A 490 -2.07 36.59 14.77
C ALA A 490 -1.14 35.86 15.77
N SER A 491 -1.73 35.09 16.70
CA SER A 491 -1.05 34.27 17.72
C SER A 491 -0.91 32.79 17.34
N GLY A 492 -1.52 32.36 16.23
CA GLY A 492 -1.51 30.98 15.76
C GLY A 492 -0.13 30.50 15.32
N PRO A 493 0.09 29.18 15.21
CA PRO A 493 1.35 28.60 14.76
C PRO A 493 1.64 28.91 13.29
N GLY A 494 0.61 29.02 12.45
CA GLY A 494 0.76 29.39 11.06
C GLY A 494 -0.41 28.94 10.22
N LYS A 495 -0.48 29.47 8.98
CA LYS A 495 -1.50 29.06 8.00
C LYS A 495 -1.30 27.63 7.49
N GLU A 496 -0.06 27.17 7.50
CA GLU A 496 0.35 25.89 6.92
C GLU A 496 0.43 24.78 7.96
N ILE A 497 0.73 25.11 9.23
CA ILE A 497 0.86 24.11 10.29
C ILE A 497 -0.51 23.63 10.75
N ALA A 498 -0.75 22.34 10.59
CA ALA A 498 -1.91 21.62 11.06
C ALA A 498 -1.72 21.26 12.54
N ILE A 499 -2.67 21.68 13.39
CA ILE A 499 -2.59 21.54 14.85
C ILE A 499 -3.45 20.34 15.27
N PRO A 500 -2.89 19.30 15.92
CA PRO A 500 -3.69 18.21 16.46
C PRO A 500 -4.80 18.75 17.37
N CYS A 501 -6.04 18.28 17.20
CA CYS A 501 -7.14 18.80 18.02
C CYS A 501 -8.21 17.78 18.42
N ALA A 502 -8.33 16.67 17.69
CA ALA A 502 -9.12 15.52 18.12
C ALA A 502 -8.58 14.25 17.47
N ALA A 503 -8.83 13.09 18.07
CA ALA A 503 -8.51 11.80 17.47
C ALA A 503 -9.46 10.70 17.94
N PHE A 504 -9.59 9.65 17.13
CA PHE A 504 -10.38 8.45 17.40
C PHE A 504 -9.48 7.24 17.23
N ASP A 505 -9.53 6.31 18.17
CA ASP A 505 -8.91 4.99 18.07
C ASP A 505 -9.86 3.96 18.70
N TYR A 506 -10.06 2.83 18.05
CA TYR A 506 -10.82 1.71 18.63
C TYR A 506 -9.93 0.73 19.38
N GLY A 507 -8.70 1.12 19.68
CA GLY A 507 -7.61 0.37 20.28
C GLY A 507 -7.04 -0.72 19.39
N ALA A 508 -6.93 -0.46 18.10
CA ALA A 508 -6.34 -1.40 17.13
C ALA A 508 -4.90 -1.80 17.48
N PHE A 509 -4.16 -0.87 18.10
CA PHE A 509 -2.71 -0.95 18.20
C PHE A 509 -2.14 -0.75 19.60
N GLN A 510 -2.99 -0.87 20.63
CA GLN A 510 -2.55 -0.71 22.01
C GLN A 510 -1.37 -1.65 22.33
N GLY A 511 -0.22 -1.08 22.67
CA GLY A 511 1.03 -1.81 22.96
C GLY A 511 1.76 -2.41 21.75
N LYS A 512 1.31 -2.14 20.52
CA LYS A 512 1.94 -2.62 19.27
C LYS A 512 2.59 -1.51 18.44
N TYR A 513 1.98 -0.32 18.42
CA TYR A 513 2.48 0.85 17.70
C TYR A 513 2.49 2.07 18.63
N GLN A 514 3.48 2.95 18.45
CA GLN A 514 3.71 4.14 19.28
C GLN A 514 2.87 5.36 18.83
N ASP A 515 1.79 5.12 18.08
CA ASP A 515 1.02 6.19 17.42
C ASP A 515 0.48 7.23 18.42
N PHE A 516 0.21 6.86 19.67
CA PHE A 516 -0.14 7.78 20.77
C PHE A 516 0.69 7.46 22.03
N ASP A 517 1.72 8.27 22.30
CA ASP A 517 2.65 8.08 23.43
C ASP A 517 1.99 8.12 24.81
N VAL A 518 0.87 8.85 24.91
CA VAL A 518 0.04 8.94 26.12
C VAL A 518 -1.35 8.48 25.73
N GLN A 519 -1.75 7.27 26.14
CA GLN A 519 -3.08 6.72 25.88
C GLN A 519 -3.67 6.03 27.12
N PRO A 520 -5.02 5.92 27.22
CA PRO A 520 -5.66 5.19 28.32
C PRO A 520 -5.43 3.67 28.27
N ASP A 521 -5.55 3.02 29.43
CA ASP A 521 -5.36 1.57 29.58
C ASP A 521 -6.44 0.73 28.88
N ASN A 522 -7.63 1.26 28.61
CA ASN A 522 -8.66 0.54 27.85
C ASN A 522 -8.54 0.73 26.34
N GLY A 523 -7.60 1.57 25.88
CA GLY A 523 -7.15 1.91 24.52
C GLY A 523 -8.15 2.20 23.39
N GLU A 524 -9.46 1.92 23.50
CA GLU A 524 -10.45 2.65 22.68
C GLU A 524 -10.69 4.02 23.31
N PHE A 525 -10.57 5.08 22.51
CA PHE A 525 -10.72 6.44 23.01
C PHE A 525 -11.18 7.44 21.95
N ILE A 526 -11.69 8.57 22.45
CA ILE A 526 -11.74 9.84 21.73
C ILE A 526 -10.81 10.80 22.48
N TRP A 527 -9.78 11.31 21.80
CA TRP A 527 -8.96 12.38 22.34
C TRP A 527 -9.48 13.74 21.84
N ARG A 528 -9.40 14.76 22.70
CA ARG A 528 -9.73 16.15 22.34
C ARG A 528 -8.77 17.12 23.01
N ASP A 529 -8.20 18.04 22.25
CA ASP A 529 -7.37 19.14 22.76
C ASP A 529 -8.21 20.12 23.60
N LEU A 530 -8.35 19.85 24.90
CA LEU A 530 -9.25 20.61 25.79
C LEU A 530 -8.64 21.95 26.21
N ASN A 531 -7.34 22.15 25.99
CA ASN A 531 -6.60 23.31 26.45
C ASN A 531 -6.06 24.19 25.29
N GLY A 532 -6.10 23.69 24.05
CA GLY A 532 -5.72 24.42 22.84
C GLY A 532 -4.23 24.32 22.47
N ASP A 533 -3.43 23.54 23.20
CA ASP A 533 -1.99 23.39 23.00
C ASP A 533 -1.61 22.29 22.00
N GLY A 534 -2.58 21.47 21.59
CA GLY A 534 -2.40 20.39 20.61
C GLY A 534 -1.46 19.28 21.09
N LYS A 535 -1.28 19.13 22.40
CA LYS A 535 -0.45 18.07 23.01
C LYS A 535 -1.33 17.04 23.68
N LEU A 536 -0.96 15.76 23.54
CA LEU A 536 -1.71 14.67 24.15
C LEU A 536 -1.53 14.69 25.68
N GLN A 537 -2.62 14.79 26.43
CA GLN A 537 -2.63 14.75 27.90
C GLN A 537 -3.63 13.71 28.40
N LEU A 538 -3.28 12.96 29.45
CA LEU A 538 -4.10 11.83 29.91
C LEU A 538 -5.53 12.23 30.32
N ASP A 539 -5.74 13.46 30.81
CA ASP A 539 -7.04 14.00 31.20
C ASP A 539 -7.89 14.53 30.03
N GLU A 540 -7.39 14.42 28.80
CA GLU A 540 -8.07 14.83 27.57
C GLU A 540 -8.68 13.65 26.79
N PHE A 541 -8.48 12.43 27.28
CA PHE A 541 -9.05 11.22 26.69
C PHE A 541 -10.43 10.92 27.28
N LEU A 542 -11.37 10.66 26.39
CA LEU A 542 -12.66 10.08 26.72
C LEU A 542 -12.59 8.59 26.41
N GLU A 543 -12.98 7.77 27.38
CA GLU A 543 -13.13 6.32 27.23
C GLU A 543 -14.62 5.94 27.22
N PRO A 544 -14.98 4.80 26.61
CA PRO A 544 -16.35 4.32 26.64
C PRO A 544 -16.84 4.02 28.08
N PRO A 545 -18.14 4.23 28.38
CA PRO A 545 -18.69 4.16 29.74
C PRO A 545 -18.86 2.73 30.34
N ASN A 546 -18.71 1.67 29.55
CA ASN A 546 -18.73 0.27 30.00
C ASN A 546 -17.55 -0.46 29.32
N ASP A 547 -16.90 -1.40 30.00
CA ASP A 547 -15.72 -2.18 29.52
C ASP A 547 -15.99 -3.09 28.28
N LEU A 548 -16.92 -2.71 27.41
CA LEU A 548 -17.32 -3.37 26.17
C LEU A 548 -17.33 -2.35 25.04
N HIS A 549 -16.16 -2.01 24.49
CA HIS A 549 -16.02 -1.75 23.06
C HIS A 549 -14.59 -2.07 22.62
N ARG A 550 -14.46 -2.85 21.53
CA ARG A 550 -13.54 -2.70 20.38
C ARG A 550 -14.08 -3.57 19.25
N ASP A 551 -13.83 -3.22 18.00
CA ASP A 551 -13.60 -4.02 16.78
C ASP A 551 -13.85 -3.01 15.66
N GLY A 552 -12.90 -2.85 14.73
CA GLY A 552 -12.83 -1.61 13.97
C GLY A 552 -12.22 -1.72 12.59
N GLY A 553 -12.44 -0.64 11.84
CA GLY A 553 -11.98 -0.45 10.49
C GLY A 553 -11.85 1.01 10.08
N THR A 554 -12.16 1.34 8.84
CA THR A 554 -11.95 2.69 8.30
C THR A 554 -12.83 3.75 8.97
N PHE A 555 -12.23 4.92 9.20
CA PHE A 555 -12.93 6.15 9.57
C PHE A 555 -13.05 7.09 8.38
N TRP A 556 -14.08 7.94 8.40
CA TRP A 556 -14.17 9.11 7.51
C TRP A 556 -15.04 10.19 8.16
N MET A 557 -14.92 11.42 7.66
CA MET A 557 -15.81 12.51 8.07
C MET A 557 -16.73 12.94 6.92
N ASP A 558 -17.99 13.19 7.24
CA ASP A 558 -18.95 13.74 6.28
C ASP A 558 -18.96 15.29 6.28
N SER A 559 -19.72 15.89 5.36
CA SER A 559 -19.75 17.36 5.24
C SER A 559 -20.53 18.10 6.33
N ASN A 560 -21.22 17.40 7.23
CA ASN A 560 -21.76 17.99 8.46
C ASN A 560 -20.72 18.01 9.58
N GLY A 561 -19.59 17.31 9.41
CA GLY A 561 -18.57 17.11 10.43
C GLY A 561 -18.80 15.87 11.28
N ASP A 562 -19.79 15.02 10.96
CA ASP A 562 -19.96 13.77 11.71
C ASP A 562 -18.87 12.78 11.28
N VAL A 563 -18.31 12.07 12.26
CA VAL A 563 -17.31 11.04 12.03
C VAL A 563 -17.99 9.70 11.97
N TRP A 564 -17.69 8.92 10.93
CA TRP A 564 -18.22 7.60 10.76
C TRP A 564 -17.12 6.55 10.83
N GLN A 565 -17.48 5.34 11.27
CA GLN A 565 -16.59 4.21 11.42
C GLN A 565 -17.29 2.93 10.97
N VAL A 566 -16.59 2.08 10.21
CA VAL A 566 -17.01 0.71 9.90
C VAL A 566 -16.25 -0.31 10.77
N ASN A 567 -16.81 -1.51 10.93
CA ASN A 567 -16.20 -2.60 11.69
C ASN A 567 -15.91 -3.84 10.78
N TYR A 568 -14.75 -4.49 10.97
CA TYR A 568 -14.35 -5.74 10.32
C TYR A 568 -14.64 -6.98 11.18
N GLN A 569 -15.45 -7.90 10.67
CA GLN A 569 -15.67 -9.24 11.25
C GLN A 569 -16.18 -9.21 12.71
N ALA A 570 -16.51 -10.39 13.26
CA ALA A 570 -17.21 -10.52 14.54
C ALA A 570 -16.60 -11.60 15.46
N GLU A 571 -15.31 -11.92 15.32
CA GLU A 571 -14.83 -13.26 15.72
C GLU A 571 -13.92 -13.40 16.97
N TYR A 572 -13.49 -12.38 17.74
CA TYR A 572 -12.73 -12.62 19.00
C TYR A 572 -12.89 -11.60 20.17
N PRO A 573 -13.23 -11.94 21.41
CA PRO A 573 -13.49 -10.96 22.50
C PRO A 573 -12.34 -9.93 22.80
N PRO A 574 -12.64 -8.67 23.21
CA PRO A 574 -13.94 -8.13 23.61
C PRO A 574 -14.66 -7.39 22.48
N TYR A 575 -15.02 -8.12 21.43
CA TYR A 575 -15.61 -7.53 20.22
C TYR A 575 -17.14 -7.50 20.20
N GLU A 576 -17.71 -6.51 19.52
CA GLU A 576 -19.16 -6.43 19.27
C GLU A 576 -19.60 -7.57 18.34
N ASN A 577 -20.56 -8.39 18.76
CA ASN A 577 -20.95 -9.64 18.08
C ASN A 577 -21.64 -9.47 16.70
N SER A 578 -21.69 -8.26 16.13
CA SER A 578 -22.37 -7.97 14.86
C SER A 578 -21.74 -6.82 14.11
N ILE A 579 -21.66 -6.92 12.78
CA ILE A 579 -21.19 -5.86 11.88
C ILE A 579 -22.17 -4.67 11.95
N HIS A 580 -21.64 -3.47 12.13
CA HIS A 580 -22.42 -2.24 12.27
C HIS A 580 -21.61 -1.02 11.81
N LEU A 581 -22.29 0.12 11.68
CA LEU A 581 -21.69 1.43 11.41
C LEU A 581 -21.85 2.30 12.65
N ARG A 582 -20.80 2.99 13.07
CA ARG A 582 -20.86 4.01 14.12
C ARG A 582 -20.81 5.39 13.48
N ARG A 583 -21.58 6.33 14.04
CA ARG A 583 -21.59 7.75 13.65
C ARG A 583 -21.48 8.60 14.92
N TYR A 584 -20.34 9.25 15.09
CA TYR A 584 -20.08 10.23 16.14
C TYR A 584 -20.56 11.60 15.66
N LEU A 585 -21.61 12.09 16.30
CA LEU A 585 -22.25 13.35 15.90
C LEU A 585 -21.40 14.56 16.28
N PHE A 586 -21.23 15.48 15.35
CA PHE A 586 -20.61 16.78 15.59
C PHE A 586 -21.49 17.64 16.49
N GLN A 587 -20.93 18.14 17.60
CA GLN A 587 -21.68 18.91 18.61
C GLN A 587 -21.34 20.40 18.62
N GLY A 588 -20.65 20.90 17.59
CA GLY A 588 -20.10 22.25 17.53
C GLY A 588 -18.61 22.28 17.87
N PHE A 589 -18.06 23.49 17.98
CA PHE A 589 -16.67 23.71 18.37
C PHE A 589 -16.54 24.15 19.81
N ASP A 590 -15.41 23.80 20.43
CA ASP A 590 -15.00 24.41 21.69
C ASP A 590 -14.41 25.81 21.51
N SER A 591 -13.90 26.39 22.60
CA SER A 591 -13.30 27.74 22.61
C SER A 591 -12.01 27.87 21.81
N TYR A 592 -11.33 26.75 21.49
CA TYR A 592 -10.08 26.72 20.71
C TYR A 592 -10.34 26.38 19.24
N GLY A 593 -11.59 26.06 18.91
CA GLY A 593 -12.02 25.74 17.55
C GLY A 593 -11.85 24.27 17.19
N ALA A 594 -11.60 23.39 18.16
CA ALA A 594 -11.60 21.94 17.94
C ALA A 594 -13.05 21.42 17.92
N PRO A 595 -13.36 20.41 17.07
CA PRO A 595 -14.68 19.81 17.02
C PRO A 595 -14.97 18.96 18.27
N ILE A 596 -16.24 18.96 18.69
CA ILE A 596 -16.70 18.28 19.90
C ILE A 596 -17.36 16.95 19.54
N TYR A 597 -16.81 15.85 20.08
CA TYR A 597 -17.35 14.50 20.01
C TYR A 597 -17.31 13.82 21.39
N ASP A 598 -18.18 12.83 21.58
CA ASP A 598 -18.17 11.92 22.73
C ASP A 598 -18.93 10.62 22.39
N PHE A 599 -18.81 9.62 23.26
CA PHE A 599 -19.50 8.34 23.11
C PHE A 599 -21.01 8.40 23.43
N ASN A 600 -21.49 9.39 24.19
CA ASN A 600 -22.90 9.48 24.59
C ASN A 600 -23.81 9.95 23.44
N HIS A 601 -23.24 10.63 22.45
CA HIS A 601 -23.92 11.10 21.24
C HIS A 601 -23.61 10.27 20.00
N MET A 602 -22.89 9.16 20.16
CA MET A 602 -22.66 8.21 19.08
C MET A 602 -23.96 7.47 18.72
N VAL A 603 -24.21 7.32 17.42
CA VAL A 603 -25.30 6.52 16.87
C VAL A 603 -24.73 5.26 16.25
N VAL A 604 -25.34 4.12 16.54
CA VAL A 604 -24.99 2.82 15.95
C VAL A 604 -26.09 2.38 14.99
N TYR A 605 -25.71 1.96 13.79
CA TYR A 605 -26.60 1.41 12.78
C TYR A 605 -26.21 -0.03 12.47
N ASP A 606 -27.19 -0.93 12.40
CA ASP A 606 -26.97 -2.28 11.87
C ASP A 606 -26.43 -2.20 10.43
N ALA A 607 -25.49 -3.07 10.09
CA ALA A 607 -25.05 -3.19 8.70
C ALA A 607 -26.22 -3.59 7.78
N PRO A 608 -26.27 -3.08 6.53
CA PRO A 608 -27.32 -3.47 5.61
C PRO A 608 -27.32 -4.98 5.32
N ASN A 609 -28.51 -5.60 5.40
CA ASN A 609 -28.69 -7.05 5.18
C ASN A 609 -28.74 -7.45 3.68
N ASP A 610 -28.59 -6.48 2.77
CA ASP A 610 -28.70 -6.68 1.33
C ASP A 610 -27.52 -7.45 0.71
N PHE A 611 -26.40 -7.51 1.43
CA PHE A 611 -25.23 -8.29 1.06
C PHE A 611 -25.39 -9.74 1.55
N GLN A 612 -25.55 -10.69 0.63
CA GLN A 612 -25.67 -12.10 0.99
C GLN A 612 -24.36 -12.61 1.62
N GLY A 613 -24.42 -13.14 2.85
CA GLY A 613 -23.24 -13.67 3.53
C GLY A 613 -22.23 -12.61 3.95
N LEU A 614 -22.67 -11.38 4.23
CA LEU A 614 -21.81 -10.29 4.73
C LEU A 614 -21.00 -10.72 5.96
N THR A 615 -19.70 -10.86 5.78
CA THR A 615 -18.74 -11.14 6.87
C THR A 615 -17.94 -9.90 7.27
N SER A 616 -17.89 -8.86 6.44
CA SER A 616 -17.26 -7.57 6.74
C SER A 616 -17.83 -6.43 5.89
N VAL A 617 -17.79 -5.20 6.44
CA VAL A 617 -17.96 -3.96 5.67
C VAL A 617 -16.58 -3.36 5.46
N GLY A 618 -16.16 -3.22 4.21
CA GLY A 618 -14.84 -2.69 3.83
C GLY A 618 -14.71 -1.20 4.11
N SER A 619 -15.71 -0.43 3.64
CA SER A 619 -15.74 1.02 3.72
C SER A 619 -17.17 1.54 3.52
N ALA A 620 -17.44 2.75 3.97
CA ALA A 620 -18.69 3.45 3.70
C ALA A 620 -18.45 4.96 3.51
N ILE A 621 -19.35 5.62 2.79
CA ILE A 621 -19.31 7.06 2.52
C ILE A 621 -20.73 7.60 2.67
N PHE A 622 -20.88 8.68 3.43
CA PHE A 622 -22.16 9.36 3.61
C PHE A 622 -22.10 10.79 3.06
N ASP A 623 -22.99 11.08 2.10
CA ASP A 623 -23.20 12.44 1.58
C ASP A 623 -24.52 12.99 2.14
N PRO A 624 -24.48 13.93 3.11
CA PRO A 624 -25.69 14.50 3.69
C PRO A 624 -26.46 15.42 2.74
N GLN A 625 -25.86 15.84 1.62
CA GLN A 625 -26.42 16.82 0.69
C GLN A 625 -27.02 16.20 -0.58
N GLU A 626 -26.73 14.92 -0.86
CA GLU A 626 -27.15 14.30 -2.12
C GLU A 626 -28.68 14.07 -2.21
N THR A 627 -29.31 13.66 -1.10
CA THR A 627 -30.78 13.49 -1.01
C THR A 627 -31.32 14.03 0.31
N ASP A 628 -32.65 14.23 0.44
CA ASP A 628 -33.25 14.65 1.71
C ASP A 628 -33.02 13.58 2.79
N GLY A 629 -32.24 13.91 3.81
CA GLY A 629 -31.76 12.95 4.82
C GLY A 629 -30.50 12.17 4.42
N GLY A 630 -29.79 12.61 3.39
CA GLY A 630 -28.49 12.08 2.98
C GLY A 630 -28.53 10.72 2.29
N THR A 631 -27.43 10.41 1.61
CA THR A 631 -27.21 9.18 0.86
C THR A 631 -26.01 8.43 1.43
N LEU A 632 -26.19 7.14 1.73
CA LEU A 632 -25.12 6.25 2.19
C LEU A 632 -24.67 5.32 1.05
N TYR A 633 -23.36 5.23 0.87
CA TYR A 633 -22.69 4.22 0.05
C TYR A 633 -21.96 3.25 0.97
N VAL A 634 -22.11 1.96 0.73
CA VAL A 634 -21.44 0.91 1.53
C VAL A 634 -20.79 -0.09 0.60
N TYR A 635 -19.54 -0.43 0.89
CA TYR A 635 -18.79 -1.50 0.25
C TYR A 635 -18.57 -2.65 1.23
N GLY A 636 -18.89 -3.88 0.82
CA GLY A 636 -18.70 -5.07 1.66
C GLY A 636 -19.16 -6.37 0.99
N GLY A 637 -19.01 -7.48 1.71
CA GLY A 637 -19.43 -8.82 1.25
C GLY A 637 -18.58 -9.38 0.12
N THR A 638 -19.18 -10.08 -0.85
CA THR A 638 -18.51 -10.64 -2.05
C THR A 638 -18.28 -9.56 -3.11
N ASN A 639 -17.56 -8.48 -2.77
CA ASN A 639 -17.23 -7.34 -3.64
C ASN A 639 -18.45 -6.57 -4.17
N GLN A 640 -19.28 -6.02 -3.28
CA GLN A 640 -20.49 -5.28 -3.66
C GLN A 640 -20.48 -3.85 -3.13
N ILE A 641 -21.00 -2.91 -3.92
CA ILE A 641 -21.27 -1.53 -3.50
C ILE A 641 -22.78 -1.29 -3.55
N ALA A 642 -23.37 -0.82 -2.46
CA ALA A 642 -24.79 -0.46 -2.40
C ALA A 642 -25.00 1.01 -2.09
N ARG A 643 -26.03 1.61 -2.69
CA ARG A 643 -26.46 2.99 -2.42
C ARG A 643 -27.82 3.01 -1.73
N TYR A 644 -27.96 3.80 -0.67
CA TYR A 644 -29.19 4.01 0.07
C TYR A 644 -29.53 5.51 0.10
N ASP A 645 -30.66 5.90 -0.48
CA ASP A 645 -31.14 7.29 -0.44
C ASP A 645 -32.05 7.53 0.77
N HIS A 646 -32.04 8.75 1.30
CA HIS A 646 -32.87 9.15 2.45
C HIS A 646 -32.54 8.37 3.74
N TRP A 647 -31.25 8.14 3.99
CA TRP A 647 -30.79 7.32 5.12
C TRP A 647 -31.27 7.84 6.47
N ASP A 648 -31.14 9.14 6.74
CA ASP A 648 -31.58 9.74 8.01
C ASP A 648 -33.11 9.85 8.12
N LYS A 649 -33.87 9.55 7.05
CA LYS A 649 -35.33 9.38 7.11
C LYS A 649 -35.74 7.93 7.43
N GLY A 650 -34.79 7.03 7.62
CA GLY A 650 -35.03 5.63 7.96
C GLY A 650 -35.19 4.69 6.76
N ASN A 651 -34.91 5.14 5.52
CA ASN A 651 -34.91 4.24 4.38
C ASN A 651 -33.68 3.33 4.42
N ARG A 652 -33.90 2.01 4.42
CA ARG A 652 -32.86 0.97 4.43
C ARG A 652 -32.96 0.03 3.23
N THR A 653 -33.73 0.42 2.20
CA THR A 653 -33.81 -0.31 0.94
C THR A 653 -32.78 0.26 -0.04
N PRO A 654 -31.91 -0.57 -0.62
CA PRO A 654 -30.91 -0.09 -1.57
C PRO A 654 -31.62 0.40 -2.83
N LYS A 655 -31.16 1.55 -3.33
CA LYS A 655 -31.55 2.07 -4.64
C LYS A 655 -31.03 1.15 -5.75
N TRP A 656 -29.79 0.70 -5.59
CA TRP A 656 -29.13 -0.28 -6.43
C TRP A 656 -28.01 -0.94 -5.64
N ILE A 657 -27.63 -2.14 -6.10
CA ILE A 657 -26.47 -2.89 -5.64
C ILE A 657 -25.63 -3.18 -6.89
N LEU A 658 -24.36 -2.79 -6.84
CA LEU A 658 -23.35 -3.03 -7.85
C LEU A 658 -22.51 -4.23 -7.43
N ASN A 659 -22.40 -5.24 -8.31
CA ASN A 659 -21.42 -6.31 -8.16
C ASN A 659 -20.13 -5.85 -8.83
N VAL A 660 -19.11 -5.56 -8.03
CA VAL A 660 -17.79 -5.18 -8.54
C VAL A 660 -17.08 -6.46 -8.98
N PRO A 661 -16.59 -6.53 -10.23
CA PRO A 661 -15.84 -7.71 -10.66
C PRO A 661 -14.55 -7.85 -9.84
N PHE A 662 -14.17 -9.09 -9.59
CA PHE A 662 -12.90 -9.46 -8.96
C PHE A 662 -12.35 -10.71 -9.66
N ASP A 663 -11.04 -10.93 -9.64
CA ASP A 663 -10.44 -12.17 -10.14
C ASP A 663 -10.28 -13.18 -8.99
N PRO A 664 -10.98 -14.31 -9.02
CA PRO A 664 -10.85 -15.42 -8.08
C PRO A 664 -9.64 -16.34 -8.35
N ASP A 665 -8.87 -16.15 -9.43
CA ASP A 665 -7.65 -16.93 -9.68
C ASP A 665 -6.60 -16.56 -8.63
N PRO A 666 -6.15 -17.49 -7.76
CA PRO A 666 -5.14 -17.19 -6.74
C PRO A 666 -3.78 -16.76 -7.32
N ASN A 667 -3.58 -16.87 -8.64
CA ASN A 667 -2.39 -16.42 -9.34
C ASN A 667 -2.52 -15.01 -9.97
N ASN A 668 -3.70 -14.38 -9.90
CA ASN A 668 -3.94 -13.04 -10.44
C ASN A 668 -4.72 -12.17 -9.43
N THR A 669 -4.19 -11.00 -9.11
CA THR A 669 -4.66 -10.18 -7.97
C THR A 669 -5.60 -9.05 -8.40
N TRP A 670 -6.71 -9.35 -9.08
CA TRP A 670 -7.74 -8.32 -9.32
C TRP A 670 -8.71 -8.22 -8.16
N SER A 671 -8.37 -7.38 -7.19
CA SER A 671 -9.28 -6.98 -6.11
C SER A 671 -9.56 -5.48 -6.18
N PRO A 672 -10.83 -5.06 -6.04
CA PRO A 672 -11.11 -3.67 -5.70
C PRO A 672 -10.53 -3.37 -4.32
N GLU A 673 -9.67 -2.36 -4.26
CA GLU A 673 -8.97 -1.97 -3.03
C GLU A 673 -9.75 -0.87 -2.31
N SER A 674 -10.08 0.19 -3.05
CA SER A 674 -10.73 1.37 -2.50
C SER A 674 -11.86 1.88 -3.39
N PHE A 675 -12.77 2.67 -2.82
CA PHE A 675 -13.73 3.42 -3.61
C PHE A 675 -13.97 4.82 -3.03
N THR A 676 -14.33 5.74 -3.90
CA THR A 676 -14.80 7.07 -3.53
C THR A 676 -16.00 7.46 -4.37
N GLN A 677 -16.70 8.52 -3.97
CA GLN A 677 -17.86 9.05 -4.68
C GLN A 677 -17.72 10.56 -4.76
N ASP A 678 -18.13 11.12 -5.90
CA ASP A 678 -18.43 12.54 -5.98
C ASP A 678 -19.56 12.81 -7.00
N ARG A 679 -20.67 13.31 -6.45
CA ARG A 679 -21.90 13.70 -7.18
C ARG A 679 -22.49 12.60 -8.06
N LYS A 680 -22.07 12.54 -9.33
CA LYS A 680 -22.67 11.71 -10.38
C LYS A 680 -21.97 10.36 -10.54
N TYR A 681 -20.80 10.19 -9.95
CA TYR A 681 -19.95 9.05 -10.20
C TYR A 681 -19.41 8.42 -8.92
N VAL A 682 -19.33 7.09 -8.96
CA VAL A 682 -18.57 6.26 -8.02
C VAL A 682 -17.30 5.82 -8.75
N PHE A 683 -16.18 5.90 -8.07
CA PHE A 683 -14.86 5.55 -8.57
C PHE A 683 -14.34 4.39 -7.73
N VAL A 684 -13.96 3.30 -8.36
CA VAL A 684 -13.50 2.08 -7.69
C VAL A 684 -12.09 1.78 -8.18
N ASP A 685 -11.15 1.81 -7.27
CA ASP A 685 -9.74 1.59 -7.52
C ASP A 685 -9.37 0.11 -7.37
N PHE A 686 -8.43 -0.35 -8.18
CA PHE A 686 -7.99 -1.74 -8.20
C PHE A 686 -6.50 -1.80 -7.97
N ASN A 687 -6.08 -2.71 -7.09
CA ASN A 687 -4.68 -3.02 -6.88
C ASN A 687 -4.07 -3.56 -8.17
N THR A 688 -4.31 -4.80 -8.60
CA THR A 688 -3.89 -5.23 -9.96
C THR A 688 -5.09 -5.30 -10.91
N PRO A 689 -5.06 -4.76 -12.14
CA PRO A 689 -3.94 -4.18 -12.89
C PRO A 689 -3.97 -2.64 -12.84
N HIS A 690 -4.12 -2.05 -11.64
CA HIS A 690 -3.95 -0.63 -11.36
C HIS A 690 -4.87 0.33 -12.15
N TYR A 691 -6.09 -0.07 -12.48
CA TYR A 691 -7.10 0.81 -13.12
C TYR A 691 -8.12 1.31 -12.11
N THR A 692 -8.83 2.38 -12.47
CA THR A 692 -9.99 2.88 -11.74
C THR A 692 -11.26 2.72 -12.58
N LEU A 693 -12.23 1.96 -12.10
CA LEU A 693 -13.55 1.81 -12.72
C LEU A 693 -14.51 2.91 -12.29
N ILE A 694 -15.38 3.33 -13.20
CA ILE A 694 -16.31 4.44 -12.97
C ILE A 694 -17.73 3.95 -13.19
N TYR A 695 -18.59 4.26 -12.24
CA TYR A 695 -20.00 3.90 -12.25
C TYR A 695 -20.88 5.12 -12.02
N SER A 696 -22.08 5.11 -12.58
CA SER A 696 -23.11 6.13 -12.38
C SER A 696 -23.71 6.01 -10.98
N THR A 697 -23.75 7.11 -10.22
CA THR A 697 -24.45 7.11 -8.92
C THR A 697 -25.96 6.95 -9.09
N THR A 698 -26.50 7.25 -10.28
CA THR A 698 -27.95 7.23 -10.53
C THR A 698 -28.53 5.82 -10.46
N ASP A 699 -27.84 4.85 -11.06
CA ASP A 699 -28.35 3.49 -11.30
C ASP A 699 -27.28 2.39 -11.20
N GLY A 700 -26.05 2.74 -10.80
CA GLY A 700 -24.94 1.79 -10.67
C GLY A 700 -24.37 1.32 -12.01
N SER A 701 -24.77 1.91 -13.14
CA SER A 701 -24.31 1.44 -14.45
C SER A 701 -22.85 1.84 -14.70
N TYR A 702 -22.07 0.94 -15.32
CA TYR A 702 -20.70 1.21 -15.75
C TYR A 702 -20.62 2.36 -16.76
N VAL A 703 -19.62 3.21 -16.56
CA VAL A 703 -19.36 4.42 -17.37
C VAL A 703 -18.10 4.23 -18.22
N GLY A 704 -17.05 3.64 -17.64
CA GLY A 704 -15.75 3.49 -18.27
C GLY A 704 -14.66 3.34 -17.21
N ARG A 705 -13.40 3.41 -17.63
CA ARG A 705 -12.26 3.32 -16.72
C ARG A 705 -11.17 4.34 -17.01
N PHE A 706 -10.36 4.60 -15.98
CA PHE A 706 -9.05 5.22 -16.08
C PHE A 706 -7.96 4.19 -15.90
N THR A 707 -6.90 4.32 -16.69
CA THR A 707 -5.67 3.54 -16.58
C THR A 707 -4.51 4.53 -16.54
N PRO A 708 -3.52 4.36 -15.65
CA PRO A 708 -2.32 5.18 -15.64
C PRO A 708 -1.71 5.26 -17.05
N GLY A 709 -1.61 6.48 -17.58
CA GLY A 709 -1.13 6.70 -18.94
C GLY A 709 0.36 6.45 -19.08
N THR A 710 0.86 6.42 -20.32
CA THR A 710 2.32 6.37 -20.58
C THR A 710 3.05 7.60 -20.03
N ASP A 711 2.32 8.70 -19.78
CA ASP A 711 2.86 9.94 -19.23
C ASP A 711 3.48 9.82 -17.84
N VAL A 712 3.05 8.82 -17.07
CA VAL A 712 3.50 8.55 -15.69
C VAL A 712 4.42 7.34 -15.56
N GLY A 713 4.76 6.69 -16.68
CA GLY A 713 5.78 5.64 -16.77
C GLY A 713 5.36 4.52 -17.70
N GLY A 714 4.04 4.27 -17.80
CA GLY A 714 3.47 3.25 -18.68
C GLY A 714 3.93 1.82 -18.38
N LEU A 715 4.44 1.57 -17.17
CA LEU A 715 4.81 0.23 -16.71
C LEU A 715 3.59 -0.47 -16.09
N PRO A 716 3.55 -1.82 -16.10
CA PRO A 716 2.41 -2.56 -15.58
C PRO A 716 2.04 -2.25 -14.13
N ASN A 717 3.01 -1.93 -13.27
CA ASN A 717 2.82 -1.68 -11.84
C ASN A 717 2.61 -0.19 -11.50
N ILE A 718 2.53 0.72 -12.48
CA ILE A 718 2.19 2.11 -12.18
C ILE A 718 0.74 2.15 -11.72
N GLY A 719 0.50 2.86 -10.62
CA GLY A 719 -0.75 2.88 -9.87
C GLY A 719 -0.79 1.82 -8.76
N ASN A 720 0.37 1.32 -8.32
CA ASN A 720 0.47 0.49 -7.12
C ASN A 720 -0.13 1.25 -5.94
N ASP A 721 -1.14 0.64 -5.33
CA ASP A 721 -1.80 1.14 -4.14
C ASP A 721 -1.56 0.16 -3.00
N ASP A 722 -1.21 0.73 -1.86
CA ASP A 722 -0.89 0.01 -0.64
C ASP A 722 -1.88 0.41 0.48
N GLU A 723 -2.73 1.42 0.24
CA GLU A 723 -3.75 1.91 1.18
C GLU A 723 -5.18 1.43 0.93
N TRP A 724 -5.93 1.18 2.00
CA TRP A 724 -7.38 0.93 1.93
C TRP A 724 -8.20 2.12 1.40
N GLN A 725 -7.66 3.33 1.49
CA GLN A 725 -8.30 4.57 1.08
C GLN A 725 -7.51 5.31 -0.02
N SER A 726 -6.91 4.57 -0.95
CA SER A 726 -5.99 5.02 -2.01
C SER A 726 -6.50 6.07 -3.00
N ILE A 727 -7.80 6.42 -3.00
CA ILE A 727 -8.40 7.29 -4.02
C ILE A 727 -9.32 8.39 -3.45
N ARG A 728 -9.24 9.59 -4.06
CA ARG A 728 -10.15 10.73 -3.85
C ARG A 728 -10.60 11.30 -5.19
N ALA A 729 -11.85 11.78 -5.25
CA ALA A 729 -12.42 12.35 -6.48
C ALA A 729 -13.18 13.64 -6.20
N HIS A 730 -13.09 14.60 -7.12
CA HIS A 730 -13.62 15.94 -6.93
C HIS A 730 -14.13 16.59 -8.22
N HIS A 731 -15.39 17.02 -8.21
CA HIS A 731 -15.97 17.82 -9.29
C HIS A 731 -15.55 19.30 -9.18
N LEU A 732 -14.79 19.73 -10.18
CA LEU A 732 -14.30 21.09 -10.35
C LEU A 732 -15.40 22.07 -10.78
N LYS A 733 -15.23 23.36 -10.47
CA LYS A 733 -16.17 24.43 -10.83
C LYS A 733 -16.38 24.59 -12.34
N ASN A 734 -15.44 24.13 -13.15
CA ASN A 734 -15.52 24.13 -14.62
C ASN A 734 -16.26 22.90 -15.20
N GLY A 735 -16.69 21.95 -14.37
CA GLY A 735 -17.40 20.73 -14.78
C GLY A 735 -16.50 19.51 -15.01
N GLU A 736 -15.19 19.65 -14.83
CA GLU A 736 -14.24 18.53 -14.85
C GLU A 736 -14.26 17.76 -13.52
N TYR A 737 -13.79 16.53 -13.55
CA TYR A 737 -13.44 15.74 -12.38
C TYR A 737 -11.92 15.67 -12.26
N LEU A 738 -11.42 15.85 -11.04
CA LEU A 738 -10.04 15.54 -10.66
C LEU A 738 -10.08 14.33 -9.74
N LEU A 739 -9.31 13.30 -10.07
CA LEU A 739 -9.05 12.19 -9.17
C LEU A 739 -7.59 12.23 -8.74
N LEU A 740 -7.38 11.88 -7.48
CA LEU A 740 -6.09 11.74 -6.82
C LEU A 740 -6.00 10.27 -6.40
N LYS A 741 -4.99 9.57 -6.89
CA LYS A 741 -4.76 8.15 -6.60
C LYS A 741 -3.34 7.97 -6.12
N GLU A 742 -3.18 7.19 -5.06
CA GLU A 742 -1.89 6.67 -4.61
C GLU A 742 -1.11 5.99 -5.75
N GLU A 743 0.22 6.18 -5.77
CA GLU A 743 1.13 5.43 -6.62
C GLU A 743 2.50 5.28 -5.99
N ASP A 744 2.64 4.23 -5.19
CA ASP A 744 3.81 4.04 -4.33
C ASP A 744 5.05 3.58 -5.13
N TYR A 745 4.84 2.80 -6.21
CA TYR A 745 5.93 2.18 -6.97
C TYR A 745 6.97 3.18 -7.53
N GLN A 746 6.57 4.39 -7.92
CA GLN A 746 7.50 5.45 -8.34
C GLN A 746 7.43 6.71 -7.49
N ALA A 747 6.96 6.59 -6.25
CA ALA A 747 6.94 7.68 -5.28
C ALA A 747 6.14 8.89 -5.78
N LYS A 748 4.91 8.68 -6.28
CA LYS A 748 4.05 9.71 -6.91
C LYS A 748 2.61 9.62 -6.45
N GLN A 749 1.89 10.73 -6.63
CA GLN A 749 0.42 10.73 -6.62
C GLN A 749 -0.09 10.96 -8.03
N LEU A 750 -0.93 10.05 -8.53
CA LEU A 750 -1.51 10.16 -9.87
C LEU A 750 -2.71 11.11 -9.88
N LEU A 751 -2.74 11.95 -10.90
CA LEU A 751 -3.84 12.87 -11.16
C LEU A 751 -4.56 12.47 -12.44
N PHE A 752 -5.84 12.14 -12.35
CA PHE A 752 -6.70 11.98 -13.53
C PHE A 752 -7.63 13.18 -13.65
N LYS A 753 -7.50 13.92 -14.76
CA LYS A 753 -8.44 15.00 -15.10
C LYS A 753 -9.36 14.52 -16.21
N TRP A 754 -10.66 14.54 -15.95
CA TRP A 754 -11.67 14.02 -16.85
C TRP A 754 -12.80 15.01 -17.05
N THR A 755 -13.16 15.28 -18.30
CA THR A 755 -14.40 15.98 -18.63
C THR A 755 -15.45 14.96 -19.06
N PRO A 756 -16.49 14.70 -18.25
CA PRO A 756 -17.56 13.81 -18.68
C PRO A 756 -18.27 14.39 -19.91
N PRO A 757 -18.50 13.61 -20.97
CA PRO A 757 -19.27 14.08 -22.11
C PRO A 757 -20.71 14.36 -21.70
N SER A 758 -21.39 15.23 -22.45
CA SER A 758 -22.80 15.57 -22.18
C SER A 758 -23.76 14.36 -22.22
N THR A 759 -23.36 13.29 -22.91
CA THR A 759 -24.06 12.00 -22.96
C THR A 759 -23.04 10.87 -22.90
N LEU A 760 -23.19 9.98 -21.92
CA LEU A 760 -22.38 8.77 -21.81
C LEU A 760 -22.98 7.66 -22.68
N THR A 761 -22.11 6.93 -23.39
CA THR A 761 -22.52 5.73 -24.12
C THR A 761 -22.72 4.61 -23.12
N LYS A 762 -23.94 4.06 -23.05
CA LYS A 762 -24.21 2.90 -22.20
C LYS A 762 -23.50 1.68 -22.76
N ILE A 763 -22.62 1.09 -21.97
CA ILE A 763 -21.90 -0.15 -22.31
C ILE A 763 -22.77 -1.34 -21.87
N SER A 764 -22.95 -2.31 -22.75
CA SER A 764 -23.80 -3.48 -22.47
C SER A 764 -23.08 -4.49 -21.59
N ALA A 765 -23.82 -5.08 -20.64
CA ALA A 765 -23.42 -6.26 -19.88
C ALA A 765 -22.84 -7.39 -20.78
N PRO A 766 -22.02 -8.31 -20.23
CA PRO A 766 -21.43 -9.39 -21.01
C PRO A 766 -22.49 -10.33 -21.58
N ALA A 767 -22.13 -11.10 -22.59
CA ALA A 767 -23.04 -12.11 -23.13
C ALA A 767 -23.28 -13.22 -22.08
N PRO A 768 -24.50 -13.77 -21.97
CA PRO A 768 -24.76 -14.87 -21.05
C PRO A 768 -23.99 -16.13 -21.46
N PRO A 769 -23.62 -17.01 -20.51
CA PRO A 769 -23.06 -18.32 -20.79
C PRO A 769 -23.96 -19.15 -21.69
N THR A 770 -23.35 -19.95 -22.56
CA THR A 770 -24.07 -20.84 -23.48
C THR A 770 -23.64 -22.28 -23.29
N SER A 771 -24.37 -23.22 -23.91
CA SER A 771 -24.04 -24.65 -23.87
C SER A 771 -23.85 -25.18 -22.44
N VAL A 772 -24.70 -24.75 -21.51
CA VAL A 772 -24.66 -25.22 -20.12
C VAL A 772 -25.04 -26.69 -20.11
N THR A 773 -24.16 -27.51 -19.55
CA THR A 773 -24.28 -28.97 -19.43
C THR A 773 -23.99 -29.38 -18.00
N ALA A 774 -24.47 -30.56 -17.62
CA ALA A 774 -24.25 -31.10 -16.30
C ALA A 774 -24.06 -32.61 -16.34
N VAL A 775 -23.21 -33.10 -15.45
CA VAL A 775 -23.03 -34.52 -15.16
C VAL A 775 -23.56 -34.77 -13.74
N PRO A 776 -24.75 -35.37 -13.59
CA PRO A 776 -25.27 -35.72 -12.28
C PRO A 776 -24.47 -36.88 -11.67
N ALA A 777 -24.25 -36.84 -10.36
CA ALA A 777 -23.67 -37.92 -9.60
C ALA A 777 -24.37 -38.08 -8.24
N ASP A 778 -23.82 -38.94 -7.40
CA ASP A 778 -24.35 -39.22 -6.06
C ASP A 778 -24.24 -37.97 -5.20
N GLU A 779 -25.39 -37.38 -4.85
CA GLU A 779 -25.48 -36.16 -4.04
C GLU A 779 -24.74 -34.93 -4.59
N GLN A 780 -24.43 -34.91 -5.88
CA GLN A 780 -23.71 -33.81 -6.51
C GLN A 780 -24.03 -33.65 -8.00
N VAL A 781 -23.72 -32.47 -8.54
CA VAL A 781 -23.80 -32.16 -9.97
C VAL A 781 -22.56 -31.38 -10.39
N THR A 782 -21.84 -31.86 -11.39
CA THR A 782 -20.77 -31.08 -12.03
C THR A 782 -21.34 -30.36 -13.25
N LEU A 783 -21.34 -29.03 -13.23
CA LEU A 783 -21.77 -28.17 -14.33
C LEU A 783 -20.58 -27.73 -15.19
N SER A 784 -20.81 -27.55 -16.49
CA SER A 784 -19.85 -26.97 -17.42
C SER A 784 -20.55 -26.15 -18.50
N TRP A 785 -19.95 -25.05 -18.94
CA TRP A 785 -20.54 -24.14 -19.93
C TRP A 785 -19.49 -23.61 -20.91
N THR A 786 -19.96 -22.92 -21.95
CA THR A 786 -19.11 -22.06 -22.79
C THR A 786 -19.21 -20.62 -22.29
N GLY A 787 -18.05 -20.00 -22.08
CA GLY A 787 -17.94 -18.65 -21.57
C GLY A 787 -18.63 -17.59 -22.44
N GLY A 788 -19.18 -16.57 -21.79
CA GLY A 788 -19.78 -15.42 -22.46
C GLY A 788 -18.70 -14.46 -22.97
N ALA A 789 -18.91 -13.87 -24.15
CA ALA A 789 -18.01 -12.83 -24.65
C ALA A 789 -17.97 -11.63 -23.68
N GLY A 790 -16.77 -11.23 -23.27
CA GLY A 790 -16.53 -10.14 -22.32
C GLY A 790 -16.75 -10.51 -20.85
N ALA A 791 -16.97 -11.79 -20.52
CA ALA A 791 -17.09 -12.23 -19.13
C ALA A 791 -15.72 -12.35 -18.45
N LEU A 792 -15.62 -11.85 -17.23
CA LEU A 792 -14.46 -12.06 -16.35
C LEU A 792 -14.70 -13.27 -15.44
N VAL A 793 -15.87 -13.33 -14.81
CA VAL A 793 -16.26 -14.42 -13.90
C VAL A 793 -17.71 -14.85 -14.12
N TYR A 794 -18.09 -15.95 -13.48
CA TYR A 794 -19.44 -16.51 -13.55
C TYR A 794 -20.04 -16.69 -12.15
N THR A 795 -21.37 -16.69 -12.10
CA THR A 795 -22.15 -17.10 -10.93
C THR A 795 -23.10 -18.22 -11.33
N VAL A 796 -23.08 -19.33 -10.59
CA VAL A 796 -24.04 -20.42 -10.73
C VAL A 796 -25.12 -20.27 -9.68
N SER A 797 -26.37 -20.31 -10.10
CA SER A 797 -27.53 -20.26 -9.21
C SER A 797 -28.44 -21.46 -9.42
N ARG A 798 -29.06 -21.93 -8.33
CA ARG A 798 -29.87 -23.15 -8.26
C ARG A 798 -31.26 -22.87 -7.72
N SER A 799 -32.25 -23.60 -8.20
CA SER A 799 -33.59 -23.68 -7.61
C SER A 799 -34.09 -25.12 -7.60
N THR A 800 -34.99 -25.45 -6.68
CA THR A 800 -35.79 -26.69 -6.72
C THR A 800 -37.12 -26.51 -7.47
N THR A 801 -37.41 -25.28 -7.91
CA THR A 801 -38.63 -24.93 -8.66
C THR A 801 -38.27 -24.47 -10.06
N LYS A 802 -38.96 -25.02 -11.07
CA LYS A 802 -38.76 -24.63 -12.46
C LYS A 802 -39.06 -23.15 -12.65
N GLY A 803 -38.13 -22.40 -13.25
CA GLY A 803 -38.23 -20.96 -13.44
C GLY A 803 -37.89 -20.11 -12.20
N GLY A 804 -37.39 -20.73 -11.12
CA GLY A 804 -36.93 -20.03 -9.92
C GLY A 804 -37.99 -19.85 -8.82
N PRO A 805 -37.70 -19.04 -7.78
CA PRO A 805 -36.52 -18.19 -7.62
C PRO A 805 -35.23 -19.01 -7.46
N TYR A 806 -34.12 -18.49 -7.99
CA TYR A 806 -32.79 -19.11 -7.87
C TYR A 806 -31.99 -18.47 -6.74
N THR A 807 -31.14 -19.26 -6.10
CA THR A 807 -30.16 -18.82 -5.10
C THR A 807 -28.76 -19.12 -5.62
N ALA A 808 -27.81 -18.20 -5.45
CA ALA A 808 -26.42 -18.46 -5.80
C ALA A 808 -25.88 -19.66 -5.00
N VAL A 809 -25.25 -20.61 -5.69
CA VAL A 809 -24.55 -21.74 -5.06
C VAL A 809 -23.05 -21.55 -5.09
N ASP A 810 -22.55 -20.82 -6.08
CA ASP A 810 -21.15 -20.44 -6.20
C ASP A 810 -21.03 -19.18 -7.09
N SER A 811 -20.07 -18.31 -6.79
CA SER A 811 -19.88 -16.99 -7.41
C SER A 811 -18.41 -16.63 -7.47
N GLY A 812 -18.01 -15.82 -8.45
CA GLY A 812 -16.60 -15.56 -8.68
C GLY A 812 -15.91 -16.81 -9.22
N ILE A 813 -16.53 -17.46 -10.21
CA ILE A 813 -15.93 -18.63 -10.88
C ILE A 813 -15.20 -18.10 -12.11
N TYR A 814 -13.88 -18.22 -12.19
CA TYR A 814 -13.10 -17.85 -13.39
C TYR A 814 -13.08 -18.98 -14.44
N GLN A 815 -13.20 -20.22 -13.99
CA GLN A 815 -13.32 -21.38 -14.87
C GLN A 815 -14.72 -21.50 -15.47
N THR A 816 -14.87 -22.33 -16.49
CA THR A 816 -16.17 -22.61 -17.10
C THR A 816 -16.80 -23.92 -16.60
N ASN A 817 -16.52 -24.30 -15.35
CA ASN A 817 -17.06 -25.48 -14.69
C ASN A 817 -17.14 -25.28 -13.17
N VAL A 818 -18.07 -25.97 -12.50
CA VAL A 818 -18.20 -26.03 -11.04
C VAL A 818 -18.83 -27.36 -10.61
N THR A 819 -18.52 -27.84 -9.41
CA THR A 819 -19.25 -28.98 -8.80
C THR A 819 -20.06 -28.52 -7.61
N ASP A 820 -21.39 -28.69 -7.71
CA ASP A 820 -22.34 -28.43 -6.63
C ASP A 820 -22.55 -29.72 -5.82
N LEU A 821 -22.34 -29.64 -4.50
CA LEU A 821 -22.32 -30.78 -3.56
C LEU A 821 -23.51 -30.74 -2.59
N GLY A 822 -23.76 -31.84 -1.88
CA GLY A 822 -24.78 -31.92 -0.82
C GLY A 822 -26.22 -31.93 -1.33
N LEU A 823 -26.43 -32.38 -2.56
CA LEU A 823 -27.74 -32.44 -3.20
C LEU A 823 -28.50 -33.70 -2.78
N THR A 824 -29.82 -33.60 -2.67
CA THR A 824 -30.66 -34.79 -2.49
C THR A 824 -30.87 -35.55 -3.80
N ASN A 825 -30.44 -36.81 -3.86
CA ASN A 825 -30.68 -37.71 -5.00
C ASN A 825 -32.17 -37.85 -5.32
N GLY A 826 -32.50 -37.91 -6.62
CA GLY A 826 -33.88 -38.00 -7.10
C GLY A 826 -34.68 -36.69 -6.99
N THR A 827 -34.12 -35.63 -6.38
CA THR A 827 -34.69 -34.28 -6.41
C THR A 827 -34.19 -33.55 -7.65
N THR A 828 -35.11 -33.00 -8.45
CA THR A 828 -34.73 -32.21 -9.62
C THR A 828 -34.34 -30.80 -9.21
N TYR A 829 -33.17 -30.36 -9.67
CA TYR A 829 -32.65 -29.02 -9.52
C TYR A 829 -32.58 -28.32 -10.88
N TYR A 830 -32.80 -27.01 -10.85
CA TYR A 830 -32.76 -26.13 -12.00
C TYR A 830 -31.62 -25.15 -11.83
N TYR A 831 -30.69 -25.15 -12.78
CA TYR A 831 -29.50 -24.33 -12.75
C TYR A 831 -29.53 -23.26 -13.83
N VAL A 832 -29.01 -22.09 -13.48
CA VAL A 832 -28.70 -21.01 -14.41
C VAL A 832 -27.29 -20.50 -14.12
N VAL A 833 -26.61 -20.06 -15.16
CA VAL A 833 -25.28 -19.44 -15.06
C VAL A 833 -25.37 -18.04 -15.63
N SER A 834 -24.79 -17.06 -14.94
CA SER A 834 -24.65 -15.68 -15.43
C SER A 834 -23.16 -15.31 -15.53
N SER A 835 -22.85 -14.39 -16.43
CA SER A 835 -21.54 -13.78 -16.59
C SER A 835 -21.47 -12.43 -15.88
N LEU A 836 -20.30 -12.08 -15.36
CA LEU A 836 -20.01 -10.79 -14.74
C LEU A 836 -18.77 -10.16 -15.38
N SER A 837 -18.82 -8.86 -15.62
CA SER A 837 -17.67 -8.01 -15.95
C SER A 837 -17.86 -6.61 -15.36
N GLU A 838 -16.95 -5.69 -15.65
CA GLU A 838 -17.04 -4.28 -15.25
C GLU A 838 -18.35 -3.64 -15.70
N THR A 839 -18.89 -4.10 -16.84
CA THR A 839 -20.15 -3.61 -17.42
C THR A 839 -21.41 -4.10 -16.72
N GLY A 840 -21.26 -5.01 -15.74
CA GLY A 840 -22.34 -5.58 -14.93
C GLY A 840 -22.60 -7.06 -15.20
N THR A 841 -23.71 -7.57 -14.65
CA THR A 841 -24.11 -8.98 -14.78
C THR A 841 -24.97 -9.20 -16.02
N SER A 842 -24.70 -10.28 -16.76
CA SER A 842 -25.52 -10.71 -17.88
C SER A 842 -26.90 -11.18 -17.42
N ILE A 843 -27.82 -11.37 -18.37
CA ILE A 843 -28.99 -12.22 -18.10
C ILE A 843 -28.54 -13.66 -17.80
N ASN A 844 -29.42 -14.46 -17.20
CA ASN A 844 -29.18 -15.89 -17.00
C ASN A 844 -29.07 -16.64 -18.33
N SER A 845 -28.23 -17.69 -18.35
CA SER A 845 -28.27 -18.72 -19.38
C SER A 845 -29.68 -19.34 -19.49
N PRO A 846 -29.99 -20.07 -20.57
CA PRO A 846 -31.10 -21.02 -20.55
C PRO A 846 -31.00 -21.93 -19.33
N GLU A 847 -32.14 -22.19 -18.70
CA GLU A 847 -32.23 -23.06 -17.52
C GLU A 847 -31.86 -24.50 -17.88
N LEU A 848 -31.02 -25.12 -17.06
CA LEU A 848 -30.64 -26.52 -17.15
C LEU A 848 -31.33 -27.32 -16.04
N GLU A 849 -32.07 -28.35 -16.42
CA GLU A 849 -32.72 -29.29 -15.50
C GLU A 849 -31.83 -30.51 -15.25
N VAL A 850 -31.53 -30.80 -13.98
CA VAL A 850 -30.66 -31.91 -13.59
C VAL A 850 -31.23 -32.61 -12.37
N THR A 851 -31.21 -33.95 -12.38
CA THR A 851 -31.58 -34.75 -11.21
C THR A 851 -30.36 -35.57 -10.80
N PRO A 852 -29.75 -35.33 -9.63
CA PRO A 852 -28.69 -36.16 -9.08
C PRO A 852 -29.20 -37.59 -8.91
N VAL A 853 -28.34 -38.57 -9.21
CA VAL A 853 -28.71 -39.97 -9.21
C VAL A 853 -27.79 -40.75 -8.29
N ALA A 854 -28.39 -41.56 -7.41
CA ALA A 854 -27.66 -42.58 -6.69
C ALA A 854 -27.18 -43.63 -7.70
N TYR A 855 -25.86 -43.77 -7.85
CA TYR A 855 -25.27 -44.74 -8.80
C TYR A 855 -25.45 -46.21 -8.37
N GLY A 856 -25.93 -46.48 -7.16
CA GLY A 856 -26.08 -47.82 -6.62
C GLY A 856 -26.66 -47.83 -5.21
N LYS A 857 -26.77 -49.02 -4.62
CA LYS A 857 -27.08 -49.18 -3.20
C LYS A 857 -25.78 -49.02 -2.39
N THR A 858 -25.81 -48.08 -1.45
CA THR A 858 -24.75 -47.87 -0.46
C THR A 858 -24.79 -48.96 0.61
N TYR A 859 -23.60 -49.40 1.02
CA TYR A 859 -23.37 -50.24 2.18
C TYR A 859 -22.26 -49.60 3.00
N GLU A 860 -22.62 -49.08 4.17
CA GLU A 860 -21.69 -48.38 5.07
C GLU A 860 -20.70 -49.35 5.69
N ALA A 861 -19.46 -48.90 5.89
CA ALA A 861 -18.41 -49.76 6.43
C ALA A 861 -18.68 -50.13 7.90
N GLU A 862 -19.24 -49.22 8.69
CA GLU A 862 -19.60 -49.44 10.10
C GLU A 862 -20.73 -50.47 10.28
N ASP A 863 -21.54 -50.69 9.25
CA ASP A 863 -22.61 -51.70 9.23
C ASP A 863 -22.11 -53.09 8.76
N SER A 864 -20.85 -53.20 8.35
CA SER A 864 -20.25 -54.45 7.90
C SER A 864 -19.93 -55.40 9.07
N VAL A 865 -19.68 -56.68 8.77
CA VAL A 865 -19.14 -57.60 9.78
C VAL A 865 -17.64 -57.38 9.90
N ILE A 866 -17.22 -56.71 10.98
CA ILE A 866 -15.83 -56.33 11.24
C ILE A 866 -15.09 -57.40 12.05
N SER A 867 -13.87 -57.73 11.64
CA SER A 867 -12.94 -58.62 12.35
C SER A 867 -11.57 -57.96 12.46
N GLY A 868 -11.27 -57.42 13.65
CA GLY A 868 -9.95 -56.86 13.98
C GLY A 868 -9.69 -55.42 13.52
N ALA A 869 -10.66 -54.74 12.89
CA ALA A 869 -10.61 -53.33 12.53
C ALA A 869 -11.44 -52.45 13.50
N ASN A 870 -11.29 -51.13 13.44
CA ASN A 870 -11.95 -50.17 14.36
C ASN A 870 -12.87 -49.20 13.60
N ILE A 871 -13.99 -48.82 14.22
CA ILE A 871 -14.88 -47.75 13.73
C ILE A 871 -14.37 -46.41 14.27
N TYR A 872 -14.27 -45.38 13.42
CA TYR A 872 -13.94 -44.01 13.81
C TYR A 872 -15.04 -43.05 13.35
N PRO A 873 -15.30 -41.96 14.12
CA PRO A 873 -16.21 -40.91 13.68
C PRO A 873 -15.65 -40.14 12.49
N CYS A 874 -16.50 -39.81 11.52
CA CYS A 874 -16.15 -38.99 10.36
C CYS A 874 -17.37 -38.17 9.92
N PRO A 875 -17.49 -36.90 10.35
CA PRO A 875 -18.69 -36.08 10.10
C PRO A 875 -19.03 -35.83 8.64
N LEU A 876 -18.04 -35.93 7.74
CA LEU A 876 -18.18 -35.71 6.30
C LEU A 876 -18.26 -37.02 5.50
N CYS A 877 -18.19 -38.17 6.18
CA CYS A 877 -18.38 -39.50 5.59
C CYS A 877 -19.87 -39.89 5.59
N SER A 878 -20.24 -40.87 4.77
CA SER A 878 -21.61 -41.41 4.80
C SER A 878 -21.84 -42.12 6.13
N GLY A 879 -23.05 -42.04 6.67
CA GLY A 879 -23.35 -42.59 8.00
C GLY A 879 -22.64 -41.92 9.19
N GLY A 880 -21.75 -40.95 8.94
CA GLY A 880 -21.01 -40.20 9.97
C GLY A 880 -19.84 -40.96 10.60
N ALA A 881 -19.46 -42.11 10.04
CA ALA A 881 -18.39 -42.96 10.52
C ALA A 881 -17.59 -43.58 9.35
N LEU A 882 -16.46 -44.19 9.69
CA LEU A 882 -15.67 -44.99 8.77
C LEU A 882 -15.05 -46.16 9.55
N VAL A 883 -14.48 -47.14 8.85
CA VAL A 883 -13.76 -48.25 9.48
C VAL A 883 -12.30 -48.26 9.03
N GLY A 884 -11.40 -48.18 10.00
CA GLY A 884 -9.95 -48.11 9.81
C GLY A 884 -9.19 -49.16 10.61
N TYR A 885 -7.86 -49.04 10.64
CA TYR A 885 -6.95 -50.07 11.20
C TYR A 885 -7.02 -51.41 10.43
N LEU A 886 -7.12 -51.33 9.10
CA LEU A 886 -7.13 -52.47 8.21
C LEU A 886 -5.70 -53.02 7.97
N VAL A 887 -5.12 -53.60 9.03
CA VAL A 887 -3.77 -54.20 9.04
C VAL A 887 -3.79 -55.69 8.66
N PRO A 888 -2.64 -56.33 8.35
CA PRO A 888 -2.56 -57.76 8.07
C PRO A 888 -3.30 -58.63 9.11
N GLY A 889 -4.27 -59.41 8.65
CA GLY A 889 -5.14 -60.28 9.46
C GLY A 889 -6.51 -59.70 9.80
N THR A 890 -6.81 -58.46 9.40
CA THR A 890 -8.10 -57.80 9.65
C THR A 890 -9.00 -57.82 8.41
N SER A 891 -10.32 -57.75 8.62
CA SER A 891 -11.27 -57.67 7.51
C SER A 891 -12.59 -57.03 7.91
N MET A 892 -13.31 -56.56 6.91
CA MET A 892 -14.70 -56.15 6.96
C MET A 892 -15.47 -56.88 5.86
N THR A 893 -16.65 -57.41 6.19
CA THR A 893 -17.47 -58.16 5.24
C THR A 893 -18.82 -57.46 5.02
N PHE A 894 -19.01 -56.95 3.81
CA PHE A 894 -20.27 -56.39 3.35
C PHE A 894 -21.18 -57.51 2.83
N THR A 895 -22.41 -57.58 3.33
CA THR A 895 -23.44 -58.46 2.77
C THR A 895 -24.25 -57.68 1.74
N VAL A 896 -23.88 -57.83 0.47
CA VAL A 896 -24.53 -57.11 -0.65
C VAL A 896 -25.59 -57.98 -1.30
N THR A 897 -26.71 -57.39 -1.73
CA THR A 897 -27.76 -58.09 -2.47
C THR A 897 -27.92 -57.45 -3.84
N VAL A 898 -27.84 -58.27 -4.89
CA VAL A 898 -28.00 -57.79 -6.28
C VAL A 898 -29.15 -58.50 -7.01
N PRO A 899 -29.87 -57.81 -7.92
CA PRO A 899 -31.09 -58.35 -8.53
C PRO A 899 -30.83 -59.33 -9.68
N ALA A 900 -29.63 -59.35 -10.25
CA ALA A 900 -29.25 -60.23 -11.36
C ALA A 900 -27.78 -60.67 -11.24
N THR A 901 -27.46 -61.85 -11.77
CA THR A 901 -26.07 -62.30 -11.90
C THR A 901 -25.38 -61.51 -13.00
N GLY A 902 -24.17 -61.00 -12.74
CA GLY A 902 -23.38 -60.26 -13.74
C GLY A 902 -22.15 -59.60 -13.14
N ALA A 903 -21.40 -58.86 -13.97
CA ALA A 903 -20.28 -58.05 -13.52
C ALA A 903 -20.78 -56.68 -13.06
N TYR A 904 -20.42 -56.25 -11.85
CA TYR A 904 -20.79 -54.96 -11.29
C TYR A 904 -19.54 -54.09 -11.11
N ALA A 905 -19.62 -52.83 -11.51
CA ALA A 905 -18.60 -51.83 -11.25
C ALA A 905 -18.81 -51.22 -9.86
N ILE A 906 -18.19 -51.81 -8.85
CA ILE A 906 -18.38 -51.45 -7.44
C ILE A 906 -17.38 -50.36 -7.07
N ARG A 907 -17.86 -49.31 -6.40
CA ARG A 907 -17.00 -48.25 -5.86
C ARG A 907 -16.65 -48.54 -4.41
N ILE A 908 -15.39 -48.33 -4.07
CA ILE A 908 -14.88 -48.29 -2.69
C ILE A 908 -14.58 -46.84 -2.41
N TYR A 909 -15.18 -46.28 -1.37
CA TYR A 909 -14.89 -44.94 -0.87
C TYR A 909 -13.93 -45.04 0.30
N ASP A 910 -12.82 -44.30 0.23
CA ASP A 910 -11.72 -44.38 1.17
C ASP A 910 -11.22 -43.01 1.61
N CYS A 911 -10.60 -42.96 2.78
CA CYS A 911 -9.86 -41.83 3.33
C CYS A 911 -8.47 -42.33 3.74
N ASN A 912 -7.40 -41.67 3.31
CA ASN A 912 -6.03 -42.17 3.48
C ASN A 912 -5.01 -41.12 3.97
N GLY A 913 -5.49 -40.09 4.68
CA GLY A 913 -4.70 -39.29 5.61
C GLY A 913 -4.01 -38.05 5.05
N ASP A 914 -3.31 -37.33 5.93
CA ASP A 914 -2.69 -36.02 5.71
C ASP A 914 -1.19 -36.08 5.36
N SER A 915 -0.69 -37.24 4.92
CA SER A 915 0.71 -37.44 4.54
C SER A 915 1.14 -36.50 3.40
N THR A 916 2.28 -35.82 3.54
CA THR A 916 2.84 -34.97 2.47
C THR A 916 3.35 -35.75 1.25
N THR A 917 3.42 -37.08 1.34
CA THR A 917 3.75 -37.97 0.21
C THR A 917 2.58 -38.93 -0.03
N PRO A 918 1.95 -38.95 -1.22
CA PRO A 918 0.80 -39.81 -1.52
C PRO A 918 1.15 -41.30 -1.37
N PRO A 919 0.56 -42.03 -0.42
CA PRO A 919 0.77 -43.47 -0.33
C PRO A 919 0.01 -44.17 -1.48
N ALA A 920 0.67 -45.08 -2.19
CA ALA A 920 0.04 -45.90 -3.24
C ALA A 920 -0.69 -47.09 -2.61
N ASP A 921 -1.74 -46.79 -1.84
CA ASP A 921 -2.46 -47.78 -1.05
C ASP A 921 -3.37 -48.66 -1.92
N THR A 922 -3.45 -49.93 -1.57
CA THR A 922 -4.37 -50.91 -2.17
C THR A 922 -4.98 -51.76 -1.08
N ILE A 923 -6.18 -52.29 -1.31
CA ILE A 923 -6.85 -53.18 -0.35
C ILE A 923 -7.13 -54.56 -0.96
N GLY A 924 -6.99 -55.60 -0.15
CA GLY A 924 -7.37 -56.96 -0.54
C GLY A 924 -8.89 -57.07 -0.71
N ILE A 925 -9.33 -57.73 -1.77
CA ILE A 925 -10.74 -57.92 -2.11
C ILE A 925 -11.02 -59.42 -2.25
N LYS A 926 -12.05 -59.92 -1.56
CA LYS A 926 -12.56 -61.28 -1.75
C LYS A 926 -14.07 -61.26 -1.96
N ILE A 927 -14.54 -61.94 -3.00
CA ILE A 927 -15.98 -62.07 -3.31
C ILE A 927 -16.42 -63.49 -2.99
N ASN A 928 -17.37 -63.65 -2.06
CA ASN A 928 -17.83 -64.93 -1.54
C ASN A 928 -16.63 -65.82 -1.13
N ASP A 929 -16.66 -67.10 -1.49
CA ASP A 929 -15.55 -68.05 -1.31
C ASP A 929 -14.54 -68.05 -2.48
N GLY A 930 -14.56 -67.01 -3.31
CA GLY A 930 -13.68 -66.89 -4.48
C GLY A 930 -12.21 -66.62 -4.15
N ALA A 931 -11.39 -66.60 -5.22
CA ALA A 931 -9.98 -66.21 -5.12
C ALA A 931 -9.85 -64.75 -4.64
N GLN A 932 -8.79 -64.48 -3.89
CA GLN A 932 -8.46 -63.13 -3.45
C GLN A 932 -7.83 -62.32 -4.59
N GLY A 933 -8.27 -61.07 -4.72
CA GLY A 933 -7.69 -60.05 -5.60
C GLY A 933 -7.29 -58.82 -4.80
N VAL A 934 -6.84 -57.78 -5.52
CA VAL A 934 -6.40 -56.50 -4.96
C VAL A 934 -7.15 -55.38 -5.68
N SER A 935 -7.51 -54.31 -4.97
CA SER A 935 -8.10 -53.10 -5.56
C SER A 935 -7.13 -52.44 -6.55
N PRO A 936 -7.62 -51.62 -7.48
CA PRO A 936 -6.74 -50.60 -8.08
C PRO A 936 -6.21 -49.67 -6.97
N VAL A 937 -5.16 -48.91 -7.30
CA VAL A 937 -4.57 -47.95 -6.35
C VAL A 937 -5.64 -46.96 -5.91
N LEU A 938 -5.78 -46.81 -4.60
CA LEU A 938 -6.71 -45.88 -3.98
C LEU A 938 -6.21 -44.44 -4.19
N PRO A 939 -7.09 -43.50 -4.57
CA PRO A 939 -6.69 -42.11 -4.77
C PRO A 939 -6.23 -41.49 -3.46
N PHE A 940 -5.18 -40.68 -3.50
CA PHE A 940 -4.77 -39.93 -2.32
C PHE A 940 -5.78 -38.82 -2.03
N THR A 941 -6.29 -38.79 -0.80
CA THR A 941 -7.35 -37.88 -0.35
C THR A 941 -6.82 -36.67 0.41
N GLY A 942 -5.61 -36.74 0.98
CA GLY A 942 -5.02 -35.64 1.76
C GLY A 942 -5.68 -35.36 3.12
N THR A 943 -6.69 -36.15 3.50
CA THR A 943 -7.44 -35.99 4.74
C THR A 943 -8.03 -37.33 5.20
N TYR A 944 -8.37 -37.43 6.49
CA TYR A 944 -9.11 -38.56 7.04
C TYR A 944 -10.62 -38.33 7.11
N SER A 945 -11.12 -37.24 6.53
CA SER A 945 -12.53 -36.85 6.61
C SER A 945 -13.23 -36.66 5.27
N THR A 946 -12.52 -36.50 4.16
CA THR A 946 -13.14 -36.33 2.83
C THR A 946 -12.87 -37.56 1.96
N PRO A 947 -13.89 -38.38 1.65
CA PRO A 947 -13.68 -39.62 0.90
C PRO A 947 -13.31 -39.40 -0.58
N GLY A 948 -12.30 -40.11 -1.04
CA GLY A 948 -12.05 -40.39 -2.46
C GLY A 948 -12.71 -41.72 -2.85
N TYR A 949 -12.65 -42.12 -4.12
CA TYR A 949 -13.11 -43.46 -4.51
C TYR A 949 -12.30 -44.10 -5.64
N VAL A 950 -12.28 -45.42 -5.63
CA VAL A 950 -11.84 -46.25 -6.76
C VAL A 950 -12.96 -47.18 -7.20
N THR A 951 -12.98 -47.54 -8.48
CA THR A 951 -13.95 -48.51 -9.01
C THR A 951 -13.25 -49.82 -9.34
N PHE A 952 -13.81 -50.95 -8.90
CA PHE A 952 -13.38 -52.28 -9.31
C PHE A 952 -14.55 -53.09 -9.87
N ASN A 953 -14.27 -54.00 -10.79
CA ASN A 953 -15.29 -54.86 -11.37
C ASN A 953 -15.33 -56.20 -10.63
N ALA A 954 -16.52 -56.61 -10.17
CA ALA A 954 -16.72 -57.89 -9.52
C ALA A 954 -17.94 -58.63 -10.07
N SER A 955 -17.76 -59.93 -10.31
CA SER A 955 -18.87 -60.82 -10.69
C SER A 955 -19.67 -61.20 -9.45
N LEU A 956 -20.93 -60.78 -9.40
CA LEU A 956 -21.86 -61.09 -8.31
C LEU A 956 -22.96 -62.02 -8.80
N SER A 957 -23.39 -62.94 -7.93
CA SER A 957 -24.54 -63.81 -8.21
C SER A 957 -25.84 -63.14 -7.80
N GLN A 958 -26.93 -63.39 -8.52
CA GLN A 958 -28.26 -62.93 -8.10
C GLN A 958 -28.55 -63.34 -6.64
N GLY A 959 -29.01 -62.38 -5.83
CA GLY A 959 -29.22 -62.58 -4.40
C GLY A 959 -28.05 -62.06 -3.56
N LYS A 960 -27.84 -62.67 -2.39
CA LYS A 960 -26.83 -62.23 -1.40
C LYS A 960 -25.42 -62.67 -1.83
N ASN A 961 -24.47 -61.75 -1.71
CA ASN A 961 -23.04 -61.98 -1.87
C ASN A 961 -22.29 -61.37 -0.67
N ALA A 962 -21.17 -61.96 -0.30
CA ALA A 962 -20.22 -61.39 0.64
C ALA A 962 -19.10 -60.69 -0.14
N ILE A 963 -18.84 -59.42 0.15
CA ILE A 963 -17.65 -58.70 -0.32
C ILE A 963 -16.80 -58.44 0.90
N VAL A 964 -15.62 -59.04 0.95
CA VAL A 964 -14.67 -58.85 2.04
C VAL A 964 -13.60 -57.88 1.58
N LEU A 965 -13.43 -56.79 2.31
CA LEU A 965 -12.29 -55.89 2.18
C LEU A 965 -11.37 -56.09 3.39
N GLY A 966 -10.06 -56.17 3.16
CA GLY A 966 -9.07 -56.33 4.23
C GLY A 966 -7.87 -57.17 3.82
N ASP A 967 -6.95 -57.38 4.76
CA ASP A 967 -5.67 -58.02 4.48
C ASP A 967 -5.59 -59.45 5.05
N PRO A 968 -5.54 -60.49 4.20
CA PRO A 968 -5.43 -61.90 4.59
C PRO A 968 -4.05 -62.36 5.10
N SER A 969 -3.23 -61.47 5.68
CA SER A 969 -1.89 -61.70 6.24
C SER A 969 -0.72 -61.77 5.24
N THR A 970 -0.99 -61.56 3.95
CA THR A 970 0.01 -61.69 2.87
C THR A 970 0.28 -60.41 2.09
N PHE A 971 -0.40 -59.31 2.40
CA PHE A 971 -0.16 -58.00 1.79
C PHE A 971 0.54 -57.07 2.80
N THR A 972 1.30 -56.09 2.31
CA THR A 972 2.15 -55.25 3.18
C THR A 972 2.00 -53.75 2.90
N ASN A 973 1.08 -53.32 2.03
CA ASN A 973 0.93 -51.93 1.62
C ASN A 973 -0.46 -51.36 1.98
N GLY A 974 -0.44 -50.30 2.79
CA GLY A 974 -1.57 -49.41 3.07
C GLY A 974 -2.48 -49.80 4.23
N SER A 975 -2.93 -48.81 5.00
CA SER A 975 -4.01 -48.94 6.00
C SER A 975 -5.07 -47.87 5.75
N PRO A 976 -5.73 -47.87 4.57
CA PRO A 976 -6.78 -46.89 4.26
C PRO A 976 -7.97 -47.10 5.20
N ASN A 977 -8.68 -46.01 5.48
CA ASN A 977 -9.94 -46.04 6.19
C ASN A 977 -11.08 -46.10 5.16
N ILE A 978 -11.97 -47.08 5.28
CA ILE A 978 -13.06 -47.26 4.33
C ILE A 978 -14.32 -46.62 4.89
N ASP A 979 -14.92 -45.71 4.11
CA ASP A 979 -16.21 -45.07 4.40
C ASP A 979 -17.34 -46.04 4.02
N ARG A 980 -17.43 -46.38 2.72
CA ARG A 980 -18.52 -47.20 2.19
C ARG A 980 -18.14 -47.96 0.94
N ILE A 981 -18.98 -48.92 0.56
CA ILE A 981 -19.04 -49.39 -0.82
C ILE A 981 -20.37 -49.04 -1.47
N VAL A 982 -20.32 -48.74 -2.76
CA VAL A 982 -21.52 -48.50 -3.57
C VAL A 982 -21.59 -49.55 -4.67
N VAL A 983 -22.66 -50.35 -4.64
CA VAL A 983 -22.91 -51.41 -5.63
C VAL A 983 -24.02 -50.96 -6.58
N PRO A 984 -23.77 -50.88 -7.90
CA PRO A 984 -24.79 -50.50 -8.87
C PRO A 984 -26.04 -51.39 -8.81
N THR A 985 -27.20 -50.81 -9.13
CA THR A 985 -28.48 -51.53 -9.10
C THR A 985 -28.65 -52.54 -10.24
N ALA A 986 -27.76 -52.53 -11.23
CA ALA A 986 -27.73 -53.45 -12.36
C ALA A 986 -26.27 -53.78 -12.74
N PRO A 987 -25.99 -54.96 -13.34
CA PRO A 987 -24.66 -55.28 -13.80
C PRO A 987 -24.27 -54.37 -14.98
N SER A 988 -22.97 -54.14 -15.14
CA SER A 988 -22.40 -53.46 -16.30
C SER A 988 -22.77 -54.20 -17.60
N PRO A 989 -23.10 -53.46 -18.69
CA PRO A 989 -23.54 -54.05 -19.96
C PRO A 989 -22.48 -54.92 -20.65
#